data_AF-A0A0E9NN54-F1
#
_entry.id   AF-A0A0E9NN54-F1
#
_cell.length_a   1.000
_cell.length_b   1.000
_cell.length_c   1.000
_cell.angle_alpha   90.00
_cell.angle_beta   90.00
_cell.angle_gamma   90.00
#
_symmetry.space_group_name_H-M   'P 1'
#
loop_
_entity.id
_entity.type
_entity.pdbx_description
1 polymer ?
#
loop_
_entity_poly.entity_id
_entity_poly.type
_entity_poly.pdbx_seq_one_letter_code
_entity_poly.pdbx_strand_id
1 'polypeptide(L)'
;MSDPLDAALDLLRRLDPKKTSENLSTLCSLVPDLEEDLLASVDQPLEIKTCKATGRDYLVCDYNRDGDSTRSPWSNEYEPPLSDGTQPSDRVRKMEVLANDAFDTYRDLYYEGGISSVYFWDIDDGFAGVVLLKKVSSKGDGGWDSIHVFEAIEGKRGTCQYKLTSTVILHMQNKSDTLGEMNLGGNMTRQVEQDLSVEDDASHIPNIGRMVEDMEFKMRNLLQEVYFGKTKDIVNDLRSVGSLAESQRERSLQSQVVKGLSGRFAIHRRPHLDIDNIERLLLSFLLRRQVLVISFDPAITISSVDAFTCYSKTALQKAVDTGKNEEVIDIIVQLKKGVKPTEALLRDTRIGVAVGKLRTHKSDAVARAAKELVGVWRNVVKPAEAKPSPSAAATPSGKSATPSGKSATPSAPMSKTNSQATTGASPSMVRNVETDGVASKVMCRDDRTRNQCIKLMYDGLAFDQSAPSEIILKCAMKIDEEMYNLVGKEVNKTYRDRMRGLLLNLKDKKNPALREAVLNGSIKADRLVNMKPDELASEEKKHEAQKIKEHNLFLAQSATNTGAVTDLFQCGKCKERKVSYYQMQTRSADEPMTTFCGCVGEIGSEQRPGVGVEVGVGMGMGIWSMRREERSFTVATSSILHDIKMNRWAFNVVQLTVARRSRPFERDLCSADGPATERNNTCPFPSIEMADVLLASQTREEGGQVELKENATIVVLGASGDLAKKKTFPALFGLYRNNYLPKNSHIIGYARTKMDQEEFEKRVKSNIKTPTPDLEEKLKSFLGMCSYVAGAYDKNEGFQELNKKCEELEKKNGGEANRIFYMALPPNVFTPVAQGLKKNVYPEKGIARLIVEKPFGHDLESSRDLQKSLAPIWNEDEIFRIDHYLGKEMVKNLLILRFANAFLGATWNRHYISNVQITFKEPFGTEGRGGYFDEIGIIRDVMQNHLLQVLTILAMERPISFSPEDIRDEKVRVLRAIPPIDPKDVIIGQYTKSADGSKPGYLEDDTVPEGSNCATFAALTMFIKNERWDGVPFILKAGKALDQAKVEMRVQFNDVTSGMFKELPRNELVIRIQPDESVYLKMNSKLPGLSMLAATTELDLTYKRRFSDLAIPEAYEALLLDCFKGDHSNFVRDDELDASWKVFTPLLHYLEEHKEIKPDPYEYGSRGPANLDEFVASYGYKRYDMDYHWPQTEAQKSNL
;
A
#
# COMPACT_ATOMS: atom_id res chain seq x y z
N MET A 1 5.66 2.45 51.06
CA MET A 1 4.53 3.23 50.48
C MET A 1 5.11 3.99 49.30
N SER A 2 4.32 4.32 48.28
CA SER A 2 4.80 5.20 47.21
C SER A 2 5.11 6.59 47.77
N ASP A 3 5.98 7.33 47.10
CA ASP A 3 6.20 8.75 47.41
C ASP A 3 4.89 9.54 47.20
N PRO A 4 4.51 10.45 48.12
CA PRO A 4 3.39 11.36 47.90
C PRO A 4 3.50 12.19 46.61
N LEU A 5 4.72 12.59 46.21
CA LEU A 5 4.97 13.32 44.96
C LEU A 5 4.73 12.42 43.74
N ASP A 6 5.28 11.20 43.71
CA ASP A 6 5.00 10.21 42.65
C ASP A 6 3.49 9.95 42.50
N ALA A 7 2.77 9.86 43.63
CA ALA A 7 1.33 9.60 43.63
C ALA A 7 0.51 10.80 43.09
N ALA A 8 0.91 12.03 43.41
CA ALA A 8 0.30 13.24 42.86
C ALA A 8 0.57 13.38 41.35
N LEU A 9 1.79 13.08 40.90
CA LEU A 9 2.17 13.10 39.48
C LEU A 9 1.47 11.98 38.69
N ASP A 10 1.39 10.75 39.21
CA ASP A 10 0.63 9.65 38.59
C ASP A 10 -0.88 9.94 38.52
N LEU A 11 -1.43 10.72 39.47
CA LEU A 11 -2.81 11.19 39.38
C LEU A 11 -2.98 12.24 38.28
N LEU A 12 -2.11 13.25 38.20
CA LEU A 12 -2.17 14.29 37.16
C LEU A 12 -2.10 13.70 35.74
N ARG A 13 -1.22 12.72 35.51
CA ARG A 13 -1.09 11.96 34.24
C ARG A 13 -2.33 11.15 33.82
N ARG A 14 -3.35 11.05 34.69
CA ARG A 14 -4.61 10.31 34.46
C ARG A 14 -5.85 11.20 34.38
N LEU A 15 -5.71 12.49 34.73
CA LEU A 15 -6.79 13.47 34.64
C LEU A 15 -6.79 14.15 33.27
N ASP A 16 -7.84 14.92 32.98
CA ASP A 16 -7.96 15.63 31.70
C ASP A 16 -6.87 16.72 31.58
N PRO A 17 -5.97 16.67 30.58
CA PRO A 17 -4.90 17.67 30.42
C PRO A 17 -5.43 19.07 30.07
N LYS A 18 -6.71 19.22 29.69
CA LYS A 18 -7.36 20.53 29.59
C LYS A 18 -7.61 21.18 30.97
N LYS A 19 -7.52 20.40 32.05
CA LYS A 19 -7.74 20.82 33.44
C LYS A 19 -6.47 20.82 34.29
N THR A 20 -5.27 20.66 33.72
CA THR A 20 -4.01 20.54 34.49
C THR A 20 -3.87 21.59 35.58
N SER A 21 -4.06 22.88 35.29
CA SER A 21 -3.97 23.96 36.29
C SER A 21 -5.01 23.89 37.41
N GLU A 22 -6.25 23.45 37.12
CA GLU A 22 -7.30 23.22 38.11
C GLU A 22 -6.95 22.03 39.02
N ASN A 23 -6.44 20.94 38.42
CA ASN A 23 -6.02 19.75 39.14
C ASN A 23 -4.77 20.01 40.00
N LEU A 24 -3.80 20.77 39.46
CA LEU A 24 -2.54 21.12 40.11
C LEU A 24 -2.77 22.06 41.29
N SER A 25 -3.54 23.15 41.10
CA SER A 25 -3.96 24.03 42.20
C SER A 25 -4.74 23.28 43.28
N THR A 26 -5.60 22.34 42.89
CA THR A 26 -6.29 21.46 43.85
C THR A 26 -5.29 20.59 44.63
N LEU A 27 -4.27 20.02 43.98
CA LEU A 27 -3.26 19.19 44.65
C LEU A 27 -2.34 19.98 45.58
N CYS A 28 -1.87 21.17 45.19
CA CYS A 28 -1.14 22.07 46.09
C CYS A 28 -2.00 22.45 47.31
N SER A 29 -3.31 22.68 47.13
CA SER A 29 -4.22 22.93 48.27
C SER A 29 -4.46 21.72 49.19
N LEU A 30 -4.21 20.49 48.70
CA LEU A 30 -4.36 19.25 49.45
C LEU A 30 -3.05 18.81 50.15
N VAL A 31 -1.90 19.14 49.55
CA VAL A 31 -0.55 18.86 50.10
C VAL A 31 0.36 20.08 49.87
N PRO A 32 0.24 21.16 50.68
CA PRO A 32 1.03 22.38 50.51
C PRO A 32 2.55 22.15 50.63
N ASP A 33 2.96 21.13 51.40
CA ASP A 33 4.36 20.74 51.57
C ASP A 33 5.04 20.27 50.26
N LEU A 34 4.27 20.07 49.17
CA LEU A 34 4.75 19.71 47.83
C LEU A 34 4.47 20.80 46.77
N GLU A 35 4.00 22.00 47.15
CA GLU A 35 3.58 23.03 46.19
C GLU A 35 4.72 23.47 45.25
N GLU A 36 5.93 23.68 45.78
CA GLU A 36 7.12 24.03 44.98
C GLU A 36 7.52 22.90 44.03
N ASP A 37 7.63 21.65 44.52
CA ASP A 37 7.99 20.47 43.73
C ASP A 37 6.97 20.18 42.61
N LEU A 38 5.68 20.33 42.90
CA LEU A 38 4.59 20.09 41.95
C LEU A 38 4.55 21.16 40.85
N LEU A 39 4.72 22.44 41.21
CA LEU A 39 4.77 23.53 40.24
C LEU A 39 6.03 23.43 39.35
N ALA A 40 7.18 23.02 39.91
CA ALA A 40 8.41 22.82 39.15
C ALA A 40 8.38 21.58 38.22
N SER A 41 7.50 20.60 38.48
CA SER A 41 7.47 19.31 37.79
C SER A 41 6.38 19.17 36.71
N VAL A 42 5.49 20.17 36.53
CA VAL A 42 4.27 20.01 35.73
C VAL A 42 4.01 21.21 34.82
N ASP A 43 4.37 21.07 33.54
CA ASP A 43 4.03 22.01 32.46
C ASP A 43 2.51 22.29 32.42
N GLN A 44 2.14 23.58 32.38
CA GLN A 44 0.74 24.03 32.31
C GLN A 44 0.34 24.49 30.90
N PRO A 45 -0.95 24.37 30.51
CA PRO A 45 -1.46 24.92 29.26
C PRO A 45 -1.22 26.44 29.16
N LEU A 46 -0.69 26.89 28.02
CA LEU A 46 -0.12 28.24 27.90
C LEU A 46 -1.20 29.34 27.89
N GLU A 47 -1.05 30.35 28.73
CA GLU A 47 -1.94 31.53 28.72
C GLU A 47 -1.47 32.59 27.72
N ILE A 48 -2.38 33.52 27.37
CA ILE A 48 -2.13 34.63 26.44
C ILE A 48 -2.31 35.95 27.19
N LYS A 49 -1.31 36.83 27.17
CA LYS A 49 -1.41 38.22 27.64
C LYS A 49 -1.01 39.20 26.54
N THR A 50 -1.52 40.43 26.59
CA THR A 50 -1.16 41.50 25.65
C THR A 50 -0.18 42.47 26.30
N CYS A 51 0.95 42.75 25.66
CA CYS A 51 1.93 43.72 26.14
C CYS A 51 1.39 45.15 26.06
N LYS A 52 1.24 45.84 27.21
CA LYS A 52 0.75 47.23 27.25
C LYS A 52 1.60 48.23 26.47
N ALA A 53 2.93 48.03 26.40
CA ALA A 53 3.84 48.94 25.73
C ALA A 53 3.85 48.79 24.20
N THR A 54 3.61 47.59 23.65
CA THR A 54 3.73 47.30 22.21
C THR A 54 2.42 46.88 21.53
N GLY A 55 1.38 46.54 22.29
CA GLY A 55 0.12 46.02 21.78
C GLY A 55 0.20 44.62 21.15
N ARG A 56 1.37 43.94 21.23
CA ARG A 56 1.56 42.57 20.78
C ARG A 56 1.15 41.58 21.87
N ASP A 57 0.46 40.51 21.49
CA ASP A 57 0.23 39.37 22.37
C ASP A 57 1.52 38.57 22.61
N TYR A 58 1.58 37.89 23.75
CA TYR A 58 2.66 36.99 24.15
C TYR A 58 2.11 35.82 24.97
N LEU A 59 2.88 34.73 25.03
CA LEU A 59 2.55 33.53 25.80
C LEU A 59 3.18 33.57 27.18
N VAL A 60 2.42 33.15 28.18
CA VAL A 60 2.88 33.03 29.57
C VAL A 60 3.19 31.58 29.89
N CYS A 61 4.33 31.38 30.56
CA CYS A 61 4.79 30.15 31.17
C CYS A 61 5.48 30.50 32.50
N ASP A 62 5.84 29.50 33.29
CA ASP A 62 6.48 29.73 34.59
C ASP A 62 7.89 30.37 34.46
N TYR A 63 8.62 30.10 33.36
CA TYR A 63 9.94 30.70 33.06
C TYR A 63 9.92 32.20 32.72
N ASN A 64 8.74 32.82 32.52
CA ASN A 64 8.61 34.28 32.41
C ASN A 64 7.73 34.89 33.51
N ARG A 65 7.46 34.13 34.58
CA ARG A 65 6.66 34.54 35.73
C ARG A 65 7.56 34.80 36.94
N ASP A 66 7.21 35.80 37.74
CA ASP A 66 7.87 36.13 39.01
C ASP A 66 6.78 36.60 39.99
N GLY A 67 6.46 35.78 40.99
CA GLY A 67 5.25 35.91 41.79
C GLY A 67 3.97 35.96 40.94
N ASP A 68 3.17 37.02 41.08
CA ASP A 68 1.99 37.28 40.23
C ASP A 68 2.28 38.15 38.99
N SER A 69 3.55 38.46 38.73
CA SER A 69 3.97 39.24 37.58
C SER A 69 4.51 38.37 36.44
N THR A 70 4.44 38.88 35.21
CA THR A 70 5.00 38.21 34.02
C THR A 70 5.79 39.18 33.15
N ARG A 71 7.00 38.78 32.72
CA ARG A 71 7.86 39.55 31.81
C ARG A 71 7.35 39.46 30.37
N SER A 72 7.19 40.61 29.72
CA SER A 72 6.87 40.71 28.29
C SER A 72 8.13 40.52 27.43
N PRO A 73 8.13 39.65 26.39
CA PRO A 73 9.30 39.47 25.52
C PRO A 73 9.50 40.71 24.63
N TRP A 74 8.46 41.52 24.45
CA TRP A 74 8.46 42.68 23.57
C TRP A 74 9.07 43.92 24.23
N SER A 75 8.71 44.22 25.49
CA SER A 75 9.25 45.39 26.21
C SER A 75 10.34 45.06 27.24
N ASN A 76 10.53 43.79 27.60
CA ASN A 76 11.32 43.35 28.76
C ASN A 76 10.76 43.76 30.13
N GLU A 77 9.59 44.39 30.18
CA GLU A 77 8.96 44.86 31.41
C GLU A 77 8.10 43.77 32.05
N TYR A 78 8.05 43.78 33.38
CA TYR A 78 7.18 42.94 34.20
C TYR A 78 5.79 43.58 34.36
N GLU A 79 4.73 42.77 34.27
CA GLU A 79 3.36 43.21 34.50
C GLU A 79 2.63 42.29 35.51
N PRO A 80 2.28 42.76 36.73
CA PRO A 80 2.50 44.12 37.27
C PRO A 80 3.98 44.49 37.49
N PRO A 81 4.36 45.79 37.50
CA PRO A 81 5.76 46.19 37.62
C PRO A 81 6.43 45.70 38.91
N LEU A 82 7.57 45.00 38.74
CA LEU A 82 8.50 44.63 39.81
C LEU A 82 9.77 45.49 39.73
N SER A 83 10.40 45.74 40.87
CA SER A 83 11.65 46.52 41.01
C SER A 83 12.92 45.68 40.87
N ASP A 84 12.76 44.37 41.04
CA ASP A 84 13.77 43.38 41.39
C ASP A 84 13.61 42.08 40.59
N GLY A 85 12.61 42.02 39.70
CA GLY A 85 12.36 40.86 38.83
C GLY A 85 13.49 40.61 37.82
N THR A 86 13.80 39.34 37.61
CA THR A 86 15.01 38.90 36.88
C THR A 86 14.98 39.25 35.39
N GLN A 87 16.09 39.81 34.86
CA GLN A 87 16.22 40.16 33.44
C GLN A 87 17.52 39.59 32.85
N PRO A 88 17.50 39.11 31.58
CA PRO A 88 18.70 38.63 30.89
C PRO A 88 19.70 39.76 30.59
N SER A 89 20.97 39.39 30.50
CA SER A 89 22.06 40.31 30.15
C SER A 89 21.91 40.96 28.77
N ASP A 90 22.63 42.07 28.54
CA ASP A 90 22.70 42.75 27.23
C ASP A 90 23.17 41.85 26.07
N ARG A 91 23.82 40.71 26.36
CA ARG A 91 24.19 39.69 25.37
C ARG A 91 22.96 38.83 25.07
N VAL A 92 22.43 38.17 26.10
CA VAL A 92 21.33 37.21 26.01
C VAL A 92 20.03 37.87 25.52
N ARG A 93 19.71 39.10 25.96
CA ARG A 93 18.54 39.86 25.50
C ARG A 93 18.57 40.19 24.00
N LYS A 94 19.75 40.39 23.39
CA LYS A 94 19.86 40.59 21.93
C LYS A 94 19.55 39.30 21.18
N MET A 95 20.04 38.16 21.68
CA MET A 95 19.70 36.84 21.13
C MET A 95 18.21 36.52 21.32
N GLU A 96 17.61 36.87 22.45
CA GLU A 96 16.17 36.70 22.73
C GLU A 96 15.29 37.48 21.73
N VAL A 97 15.64 38.72 21.39
CA VAL A 97 14.90 39.51 20.38
C VAL A 97 15.00 38.87 18.99
N LEU A 98 16.21 38.46 18.56
CA LEU A 98 16.42 37.77 17.28
C LEU A 98 15.69 36.42 17.24
N ALA A 99 15.64 35.69 18.35
CA ALA A 99 14.88 34.44 18.47
C ALA A 99 13.37 34.69 18.33
N ASN A 100 12.82 35.71 18.99
CA ASN A 100 11.41 36.05 18.86
C ASN A 100 11.02 36.35 17.41
N ASP A 101 11.76 37.21 16.69
CA ASP A 101 11.45 37.53 15.28
C ASP A 101 11.59 36.30 14.35
N ALA A 102 12.57 35.42 14.61
CA ALA A 102 12.74 34.17 13.88
C ALA A 102 11.57 33.19 14.11
N PHE A 103 11.13 33.00 15.37
CA PHE A 103 10.03 32.10 15.71
C PHE A 103 8.64 32.67 15.39
N ASP A 104 8.46 33.99 15.39
CA ASP A 104 7.30 34.71 14.84
C ASP A 104 7.13 34.40 13.33
N THR A 105 8.25 34.43 12.58
CA THR A 105 8.30 34.05 11.16
C THR A 105 8.06 32.54 10.94
N TYR A 106 8.68 31.68 11.76
CA TYR A 106 8.47 30.22 11.71
C TYR A 106 7.00 29.84 11.94
N ARG A 107 6.35 30.44 12.95
CA ARG A 107 4.93 30.24 13.22
C ARG A 107 4.08 30.58 12.00
N ASP A 108 4.25 31.74 11.38
CA ASP A 108 3.38 32.15 10.28
C ASP A 108 3.55 31.27 9.03
N LEU A 109 4.75 30.70 8.82
CA LEU A 109 5.02 29.76 7.72
C LEU A 109 4.50 28.33 7.97
N TYR A 110 4.61 27.81 9.20
CA TYR A 110 4.32 26.40 9.52
C TYR A 110 2.97 26.18 10.22
N TYR A 111 2.49 27.17 10.97
CA TYR A 111 1.25 27.09 11.77
C TYR A 111 0.08 27.88 11.16
N GLU A 112 0.28 28.62 10.06
CA GLU A 112 -0.77 29.46 9.43
C GLU A 112 -1.44 30.43 10.43
N GLY A 113 -0.64 30.98 11.36
CA GLY A 113 -1.07 31.81 12.48
C GLY A 113 -0.95 31.11 13.85
N GLY A 114 -1.55 31.71 14.88
CA GLY A 114 -1.35 31.34 16.29
C GLY A 114 -0.61 32.45 17.04
N ILE A 115 0.07 32.10 18.14
CA ILE A 115 0.96 33.00 18.88
C ILE A 115 2.26 32.26 19.19
N SER A 116 3.38 32.98 19.27
CA SER A 116 4.69 32.48 19.67
C SER A 116 5.39 33.47 20.59
N SER A 117 6.27 32.98 21.46
CA SER A 117 7.10 33.83 22.35
C SER A 117 8.37 33.10 22.75
N VAL A 118 9.45 33.82 22.98
CA VAL A 118 10.74 33.27 23.40
C VAL A 118 11.31 34.07 24.56
N TYR A 119 11.80 33.37 25.58
CA TYR A 119 12.44 33.96 26.76
C TYR A 119 13.77 33.27 27.03
N PHE A 120 14.85 34.02 27.15
CA PHE A 120 16.17 33.52 27.54
C PHE A 120 16.59 34.11 28.90
N TRP A 121 17.52 33.43 29.58
CA TRP A 121 18.17 33.87 30.83
C TRP A 121 19.59 33.33 30.92
N ASP A 122 20.47 34.05 31.61
CA ASP A 122 21.87 33.67 31.81
C ASP A 122 22.01 32.52 32.82
N ILE A 123 23.02 31.66 32.67
CA ILE A 123 23.41 30.61 33.63
C ILE A 123 24.94 30.58 33.77
N ASP A 124 25.48 29.99 34.85
CA ASP A 124 26.92 30.10 35.20
C ASP A 124 27.91 29.73 34.07
N ASP A 125 27.59 28.69 33.28
CA ASP A 125 28.41 28.20 32.15
C ASP A 125 27.77 28.48 30.76
N GLY A 126 26.87 29.46 30.63
CA GLY A 126 26.27 29.82 29.33
C GLY A 126 24.94 30.58 29.42
N PHE A 127 23.92 30.13 28.68
CA PHE A 127 22.55 30.64 28.81
C PHE A 127 21.52 29.52 28.63
N ALA A 128 20.29 29.77 29.08
CA ALA A 128 19.14 28.90 28.88
C ALA A 128 17.96 29.70 28.32
N GLY A 129 16.89 29.01 27.94
CA GLY A 129 15.70 29.67 27.42
C GLY A 129 14.52 28.73 27.20
N VAL A 130 13.37 29.31 26.89
CA VAL A 130 12.17 28.59 26.45
C VAL A 130 11.60 29.21 25.18
N VAL A 131 11.25 28.36 24.22
CA VAL A 131 10.47 28.72 23.03
C VAL A 131 9.05 28.19 23.19
N LEU A 132 8.05 29.06 23.02
CA LEU A 132 6.63 28.77 23.19
C LEU A 132 5.88 28.93 21.88
N LEU A 133 4.99 27.97 21.57
CA LEU A 133 4.09 28.01 20.42
C LEU A 133 2.67 27.64 20.86
N LYS A 134 1.65 28.43 20.48
CA LYS A 134 0.24 28.14 20.76
C LYS A 134 -0.63 28.31 19.53
N LYS A 135 -1.43 27.28 19.21
CA LYS A 135 -2.45 27.32 18.14
C LYS A 135 -3.78 26.76 18.64
N VAL A 136 -4.80 27.61 18.68
CA VAL A 136 -6.19 27.24 18.98
C VAL A 136 -6.97 27.03 17.68
N SER A 137 -7.88 26.06 17.64
CA SER A 137 -8.69 25.79 16.45
C SER A 137 -9.72 26.91 16.20
N SER A 138 -9.93 27.24 14.92
CA SER A 138 -11.02 28.12 14.48
C SER A 138 -12.35 27.38 14.20
N LYS A 139 -12.35 26.05 14.34
CA LYS A 139 -13.53 25.17 14.22
C LYS A 139 -13.47 24.04 15.25
N GLY A 140 -14.45 23.97 16.14
CA GLY A 140 -14.45 23.02 17.26
C GLY A 140 -13.59 23.49 18.43
N ASP A 141 -13.72 22.79 19.56
CA ASP A 141 -12.99 23.07 20.79
C ASP A 141 -11.70 22.24 20.79
N GLY A 142 -10.55 22.90 20.67
CA GLY A 142 -9.26 22.22 20.62
C GLY A 142 -8.09 23.17 20.43
N GLY A 143 -6.93 22.78 20.96
CA GLY A 143 -5.71 23.57 20.97
C GLY A 143 -4.45 22.72 21.09
N TRP A 144 -3.37 23.27 20.57
CA TRP A 144 -2.02 22.72 20.56
C TRP A 144 -1.09 23.74 21.20
N ASP A 145 -0.42 23.33 22.28
CA ASP A 145 0.58 24.10 22.99
C ASP A 145 1.91 23.34 22.93
N SER A 146 3.00 23.99 22.50
CA SER A 146 4.37 23.47 22.59
C SER A 146 5.22 24.35 23.49
N ILE A 147 5.99 23.70 24.36
CA ILE A 147 6.90 24.31 25.33
C ILE A 147 8.29 23.67 25.11
N HIS A 148 9.29 24.47 24.75
CA HIS A 148 10.61 23.98 24.38
C HIS A 148 11.69 24.65 25.24
N VAL A 149 11.98 24.06 26.39
CA VAL A 149 13.00 24.54 27.35
C VAL A 149 14.36 24.01 26.96
N PHE A 150 15.36 24.87 26.82
CA PHE A 150 16.73 24.46 26.50
C PHE A 150 17.77 25.12 27.41
N GLU A 151 18.86 24.39 27.63
CA GLU A 151 20.12 24.87 28.23
C GLU A 151 21.20 24.83 27.14
N ALA A 152 22.03 25.86 27.05
CA ALA A 152 23.14 26.00 26.11
C ALA A 152 24.43 26.30 26.87
N ILE A 153 25.25 25.25 27.06
CA ILE A 153 26.49 25.29 27.85
C ILE A 153 27.68 25.57 26.92
N GLU A 154 28.44 26.63 27.18
CA GLU A 154 29.47 27.14 26.25
C GLU A 154 30.83 26.42 26.45
N GLY A 155 31.10 25.44 25.59
CA GLY A 155 32.30 24.61 25.63
C GLY A 155 33.55 25.27 25.04
N LYS A 156 34.72 24.77 25.45
CA LYS A 156 36.02 25.29 25.02
C LYS A 156 36.32 24.90 23.57
N ARG A 157 36.53 25.92 22.71
CA ARG A 157 36.85 25.87 21.25
C ARG A 157 35.63 25.91 20.29
N GLY A 158 34.64 26.77 20.55
CA GLY A 158 33.57 27.04 19.57
C GLY A 158 32.57 25.91 19.39
N THR A 159 32.30 25.17 20.48
CA THR A 159 31.33 24.08 20.53
C THR A 159 30.46 24.27 21.77
N CYS A 160 29.14 24.33 21.58
CA CYS A 160 28.17 24.45 22.66
C CYS A 160 27.38 23.15 22.81
N GLN A 161 27.19 22.69 24.05
CA GLN A 161 26.35 21.54 24.37
C GLN A 161 24.92 22.06 24.63
N TYR A 162 23.99 21.64 23.78
CA TYR A 162 22.57 22.00 23.91
C TYR A 162 21.78 20.84 24.50
N LYS A 163 21.00 21.11 25.55
CA LYS A 163 20.06 20.19 26.17
C LYS A 163 18.66 20.76 25.99
N LEU A 164 17.82 20.10 25.21
CA LEU A 164 16.46 20.56 24.87
C LEU A 164 15.43 19.57 25.41
N THR A 165 14.60 20.04 26.35
CA THR A 165 13.36 19.41 26.79
C THR A 165 12.19 20.04 26.04
N SER A 166 11.27 19.23 25.55
CA SER A 166 10.11 19.68 24.79
C SER A 166 8.85 18.96 25.24
N THR A 167 7.84 19.73 25.64
CA THR A 167 6.51 19.25 26.02
C THR A 167 5.50 19.73 24.99
N VAL A 168 4.59 18.84 24.58
CA VAL A 168 3.39 19.19 23.81
C VAL A 168 2.15 18.82 24.59
N ILE A 169 1.22 19.76 24.72
CA ILE A 169 -0.11 19.56 25.29
C ILE A 169 -1.13 19.74 24.18
N LEU A 170 -1.95 18.71 23.94
CA LEU A 170 -2.94 18.67 22.87
C LEU A 170 -4.30 18.28 23.41
N HIS A 171 -5.34 19.02 23.02
CA HIS A 171 -6.73 18.65 23.27
C HIS A 171 -7.59 18.93 22.04
N MET A 172 -8.55 18.04 21.75
CA MET A 172 -9.59 18.21 20.74
C MET A 172 -10.90 17.55 21.19
N GLN A 173 -12.01 18.25 20.98
CA GLN A 173 -13.36 17.80 21.27
C GLN A 173 -14.25 18.03 20.04
N ASN A 174 -14.85 16.95 19.54
CA ASN A 174 -15.71 16.96 18.38
C ASN A 174 -17.09 16.36 18.73
N LYS A 175 -18.17 16.97 18.22
CA LYS A 175 -19.55 16.51 18.43
C LYS A 175 -20.25 16.39 17.09
N SER A 176 -20.81 15.23 16.80
CA SER A 176 -21.50 14.95 15.54
C SER A 176 -22.67 14.00 15.74
N ASP A 177 -23.81 14.29 15.10
CA ASP A 177 -25.07 13.54 15.21
C ASP A 177 -24.93 12.05 14.85
N THR A 178 -23.91 11.68 14.07
CA THR A 178 -23.64 10.29 13.65
C THR A 178 -22.56 9.59 14.46
N LEU A 179 -21.74 10.32 15.24
CA LEU A 179 -20.56 9.80 15.93
C LEU A 179 -20.63 9.93 17.45
N GLY A 180 -21.53 10.78 17.96
CA GLY A 180 -21.60 11.19 19.36
C GLY A 180 -20.63 12.34 19.69
N GLU A 181 -20.28 12.43 20.96
CA GLU A 181 -19.24 13.31 21.48
C GLU A 181 -17.94 12.53 21.65
N MET A 182 -16.85 13.04 21.09
CA MET A 182 -15.53 12.44 21.12
C MET A 182 -14.51 13.47 21.61
N ASN A 183 -13.97 13.21 22.81
CA ASN A 183 -12.88 13.97 23.40
C ASN A 183 -11.58 13.17 23.22
N LEU A 184 -10.50 13.84 22.83
CA LEU A 184 -9.17 13.26 22.71
C LEU A 184 -8.14 14.32 23.09
N GLY A 185 -7.40 14.07 24.16
CA GLY A 185 -6.29 14.90 24.58
C GLY A 185 -5.15 14.07 25.16
N GLY A 186 -3.99 14.70 25.31
CA GLY A 186 -2.79 14.11 25.88
C GLY A 186 -1.65 15.12 26.00
N ASN A 187 -0.79 14.89 26.99
CA ASN A 187 0.53 15.49 27.13
C ASN A 187 1.59 14.55 26.53
N MET A 188 2.80 15.08 26.28
CA MET A 188 4.00 14.28 26.05
C MET A 188 5.23 15.18 26.22
N THR A 189 6.21 14.71 27.00
CA THR A 189 7.52 15.37 27.16
C THR A 189 8.65 14.53 26.58
N ARG A 190 9.65 15.18 25.95
CA ARG A 190 10.84 14.55 25.35
C ARG A 190 12.09 15.40 25.55
N GLN A 191 13.20 14.78 25.91
CA GLN A 191 14.52 15.42 26.02
C GLN A 191 15.46 14.95 24.90
N VAL A 192 16.34 15.83 24.42
CA VAL A 192 17.47 15.52 23.54
C VAL A 192 18.69 16.36 23.93
N GLU A 193 19.88 15.80 23.78
CA GLU A 193 21.15 16.50 24.01
C GLU A 193 22.02 16.40 22.75
N GLN A 194 22.67 17.51 22.39
CA GLN A 194 23.46 17.60 21.16
C GLN A 194 24.57 18.66 21.26
N ASP A 195 25.80 18.26 20.94
CA ASP A 195 26.92 19.18 20.75
C ASP A 195 26.86 19.78 19.34
N LEU A 196 26.93 21.11 19.22
CA LEU A 196 26.95 21.83 17.95
C LEU A 196 28.05 22.89 17.94
N SER A 197 28.62 23.14 16.76
CA SER A 197 29.58 24.23 16.54
C SER A 197 28.88 25.60 16.58
N VAL A 198 29.57 26.57 17.15
CA VAL A 198 29.15 27.97 17.29
C VAL A 198 30.32 28.85 16.86
N GLU A 199 30.08 29.72 15.87
CA GLU A 199 31.07 30.71 15.42
C GLU A 199 30.83 32.09 16.08
N ASP A 200 29.56 32.42 16.34
CA ASP A 200 29.12 33.67 16.98
C ASP A 200 27.79 33.50 17.75
N ASP A 201 27.38 34.53 18.49
CA ASP A 201 26.11 34.57 19.23
C ASP A 201 24.89 34.31 18.31
N ALA A 202 24.91 34.80 17.07
CA ALA A 202 23.81 34.57 16.13
C ALA A 202 23.68 33.09 15.70
N SER A 203 24.79 32.34 15.68
CA SER A 203 24.83 30.90 15.36
C SER A 203 24.02 30.03 16.34
N HIS A 204 23.75 30.49 17.57
CA HIS A 204 22.86 29.77 18.48
C HIS A 204 21.42 29.70 17.95
N ILE A 205 20.92 30.76 17.30
CA ILE A 205 19.53 30.86 16.85
C ILE A 205 19.14 29.76 15.83
N PRO A 206 19.88 29.52 14.73
CA PRO A 206 19.56 28.43 13.80
C PRO A 206 19.87 27.03 14.37
N ASN A 207 20.79 26.90 15.34
CA ASN A 207 21.03 25.65 16.05
C ASN A 207 19.81 25.26 16.91
N ILE A 208 19.35 26.17 17.78
CA ILE A 208 18.13 26.00 18.60
C ILE A 208 16.91 25.81 17.69
N GLY A 209 16.76 26.63 16.65
CA GLY A 209 15.68 26.54 15.67
C GLY A 209 15.57 25.17 15.01
N ARG A 210 16.70 24.59 14.58
CA ARG A 210 16.73 23.23 14.02
C ARG A 210 16.37 22.18 15.07
N MET A 211 16.89 22.26 16.29
CA MET A 211 16.59 21.29 17.35
C MET A 211 15.10 21.31 17.73
N VAL A 212 14.48 22.49 17.79
CA VAL A 212 13.04 22.67 18.01
C VAL A 212 12.23 22.11 16.85
N GLU A 213 12.55 22.44 15.59
CA GLU A 213 11.84 21.92 14.40
C GLU A 213 11.93 20.38 14.31
N ASP A 214 13.12 19.81 14.53
CA ASP A 214 13.35 18.36 14.54
C ASP A 214 12.57 17.67 15.67
N MET A 215 12.42 18.30 16.84
CA MET A 215 11.66 17.74 17.96
C MET A 215 10.15 17.86 17.74
N GLU A 216 9.67 19.01 17.27
CA GLU A 216 8.28 19.22 16.84
C GLU A 216 7.84 18.16 15.83
N PHE A 217 8.66 17.91 14.81
CA PHE A 217 8.37 16.89 13.79
C PHE A 217 8.27 15.48 14.41
N LYS A 218 9.20 15.11 15.30
CA LYS A 218 9.18 13.82 16.01
C LYS A 218 7.94 13.66 16.89
N MET A 219 7.61 14.69 17.68
CA MET A 219 6.45 14.68 18.58
C MET A 219 5.12 14.60 17.82
N ARG A 220 4.98 15.40 16.75
CA ARG A 220 3.81 15.40 15.88
C ARG A 220 3.56 14.06 15.20
N ASN A 221 4.60 13.42 14.69
CA ASN A 221 4.49 12.07 14.13
C ASN A 221 4.11 11.03 15.18
N LEU A 222 4.68 11.08 16.39
CA LEU A 222 4.34 10.15 17.49
C LEU A 222 2.89 10.33 17.95
N LEU A 223 2.40 11.56 18.08
CA LEU A 223 1.00 11.85 18.34
C LEU A 223 0.10 11.28 17.24
N GLN A 224 0.46 11.46 15.97
CA GLN A 224 -0.31 10.96 14.83
C GLN A 224 -0.36 9.42 14.76
N GLU A 225 0.78 8.73 14.91
CA GLU A 225 0.85 7.27 14.78
C GLU A 225 0.41 6.53 16.04
N VAL A 226 0.84 6.97 17.22
CA VAL A 226 0.65 6.22 18.48
C VAL A 226 -0.65 6.60 19.17
N TYR A 227 -0.95 7.89 19.31
CA TYR A 227 -2.16 8.35 19.99
C TYR A 227 -3.37 8.35 19.04
N PHE A 228 -3.36 9.20 18.01
CA PHE A 228 -4.47 9.28 17.06
C PHE A 228 -4.68 7.97 16.31
N GLY A 229 -3.61 7.27 15.91
CA GLY A 229 -3.68 5.94 15.31
C GLY A 229 -4.40 4.93 16.22
N LYS A 230 -3.88 4.64 17.41
CA LYS A 230 -4.50 3.65 18.32
C LYS A 230 -5.90 4.04 18.77
N THR A 231 -6.16 5.31 19.11
CA THR A 231 -7.51 5.73 19.53
C THR A 231 -8.51 5.61 18.37
N LYS A 232 -8.10 5.95 17.14
CA LYS A 232 -8.92 5.73 15.94
C LYS A 232 -9.14 4.25 15.66
N ASP A 233 -8.11 3.41 15.78
CA ASP A 233 -8.24 1.96 15.60
C ASP A 233 -9.18 1.36 16.65
N ILE A 234 -9.00 1.62 17.94
CA ILE A 234 -9.91 1.16 19.01
C ILE A 234 -11.36 1.62 18.74
N VAL A 235 -11.57 2.87 18.35
CA VAL A 235 -12.91 3.40 18.02
C VAL A 235 -13.51 2.74 16.77
N ASN A 236 -12.71 2.39 15.77
CA ASN A 236 -13.16 1.68 14.56
C ASN A 236 -13.41 0.20 14.82
N ASP A 237 -12.52 -0.47 15.57
CA ASP A 237 -12.60 -1.88 15.91
C ASP A 237 -13.84 -2.15 16.79
N LEU A 238 -14.15 -1.27 17.75
CA LEU A 238 -15.43 -1.25 18.52
C LEU A 238 -16.69 -1.05 17.66
N ARG A 239 -16.54 -0.53 16.44
CA ARG A 239 -17.60 -0.27 15.44
C ARG A 239 -17.57 -1.27 14.27
N SER A 240 -16.63 -2.22 14.26
CA SER A 240 -16.46 -3.21 13.20
C SER A 240 -17.42 -4.40 13.39
N VAL A 241 -17.89 -4.97 12.27
CA VAL A 241 -18.88 -6.07 12.24
C VAL A 241 -18.27 -7.38 11.69
N GLY A 242 -16.99 -7.37 11.32
CA GLY A 242 -16.24 -8.54 10.82
C GLY A 242 -15.20 -9.05 11.82
N SER A 243 -14.65 -10.24 11.59
CA SER A 243 -13.68 -10.88 12.51
C SER A 243 -12.33 -10.16 12.50
N LEU A 244 -11.89 -9.66 13.66
CA LEU A 244 -10.61 -8.94 13.75
C LEU A 244 -9.40 -9.78 13.32
N ALA A 245 -9.46 -11.11 13.47
CA ALA A 245 -8.39 -12.03 13.09
C ALA A 245 -8.14 -12.12 11.57
N GLU A 246 -9.04 -11.62 10.73
CA GLU A 246 -8.83 -11.52 9.28
C GLU A 246 -8.26 -10.13 8.93
N SER A 247 -8.92 -9.05 9.38
CA SER A 247 -8.44 -7.69 9.11
C SER A 247 -7.12 -7.33 9.81
N GLN A 248 -6.73 -7.99 10.90
CA GLN A 248 -5.37 -7.89 11.45
C GLN A 248 -4.34 -8.65 10.60
N ARG A 249 -4.71 -9.76 9.95
CA ARG A 249 -3.82 -10.44 9.00
C ARG A 249 -3.62 -9.60 7.74
N GLU A 250 -4.67 -9.02 7.17
CA GLU A 250 -4.53 -8.06 6.07
C GLU A 250 -3.66 -6.84 6.44
N ARG A 251 -3.92 -6.22 7.60
CA ARG A 251 -3.14 -5.05 8.06
C ARG A 251 -1.70 -5.43 8.41
N SER A 252 -1.41 -6.63 8.91
CA SER A 252 -0.04 -7.08 9.18
C SER A 252 0.73 -7.39 7.89
N LEU A 253 0.09 -8.02 6.90
CA LEU A 253 0.64 -8.20 5.54
C LEU A 253 0.98 -6.84 4.90
N GLN A 254 0.07 -5.86 4.94
CA GLN A 254 0.35 -4.51 4.44
C GLN A 254 1.50 -3.84 5.22
N SER A 255 1.54 -3.96 6.55
CA SER A 255 2.60 -3.35 7.37
C SER A 255 3.98 -3.98 7.13
N GLN A 256 4.05 -5.31 6.94
CA GLN A 256 5.28 -6.01 6.57
C GLN A 256 5.78 -5.59 5.18
N VAL A 257 4.88 -5.43 4.20
CA VAL A 257 5.23 -4.90 2.87
C VAL A 257 5.82 -3.47 2.97
N VAL A 258 5.21 -2.58 3.77
CA VAL A 258 5.71 -1.21 3.97
C VAL A 258 7.06 -1.18 4.71
N LYS A 259 7.29 -2.05 5.71
CA LYS A 259 8.59 -2.17 6.38
C LYS A 259 9.67 -2.77 5.48
N GLY A 260 9.33 -3.76 4.65
CA GLY A 260 10.24 -4.33 3.64
C GLY A 260 10.70 -3.33 2.58
N LEU A 261 9.85 -2.34 2.26
CA LEU A 261 10.18 -1.25 1.33
C LEU A 261 11.06 -0.15 1.98
N SER A 262 10.90 0.12 3.27
CA SER A 262 11.61 1.21 3.98
C SER A 262 12.95 0.80 4.60
N GLY A 263 13.15 -0.49 4.91
CA GLY A 263 14.38 -1.00 5.53
C GLY A 263 15.68 -0.95 4.69
N ARG A 264 15.67 -0.37 3.48
CA ARG A 264 16.83 -0.34 2.57
C ARG A 264 17.74 0.90 2.69
N PHE A 265 17.46 1.84 3.60
CA PHE A 265 18.10 3.18 3.59
C PHE A 265 18.81 3.59 4.91
N ALA A 266 19.65 2.74 5.50
CA ALA A 266 20.46 3.16 6.67
C ALA A 266 21.76 2.34 6.93
N ILE A 267 22.84 2.55 6.16
CA ILE A 267 24.21 2.18 6.58
C ILE A 267 25.23 3.30 6.27
N HIS A 268 25.81 3.85 7.32
CA HIS A 268 27.11 4.55 7.44
C HIS A 268 27.57 5.54 6.35
N ARG A 269 27.64 6.82 6.73
CA ARG A 269 28.58 7.81 6.14
C ARG A 269 29.79 7.98 7.07
N ARG A 270 30.98 8.18 6.49
CA ARG A 270 32.07 8.97 7.08
C ARG A 270 32.70 9.88 6.01
N PRO A 271 33.36 10.99 6.39
CA PRO A 271 33.48 12.16 5.52
C PRO A 271 34.81 12.26 4.79
N HIS A 272 34.85 13.09 3.75
CA HIS A 272 35.85 14.15 3.60
C HIS A 272 35.25 15.33 2.80
N LEU A 273 35.86 16.50 2.92
CA LEU A 273 35.39 17.79 2.38
C LEU A 273 35.82 17.98 0.93
N ASP A 274 35.09 18.82 0.20
CA ASP A 274 35.68 20.09 -0.25
C ASP A 274 34.62 21.21 -0.23
N ILE A 275 35.00 22.46 0.07
CA ILE A 275 34.05 23.55 0.42
C ILE A 275 34.44 24.84 -0.31
N ASP A 276 33.90 25.07 -1.52
CA ASP A 276 34.15 26.34 -2.25
C ASP A 276 33.12 26.73 -3.34
N ASN A 277 31.94 26.07 -3.43
CA ASN A 277 30.98 26.33 -4.52
C ASN A 277 29.48 26.34 -4.13
N ILE A 278 29.14 26.29 -2.83
CA ILE A 278 27.74 26.13 -2.38
C ILE A 278 26.98 27.47 -2.28
N GLU A 279 27.64 28.57 -1.90
CA GLU A 279 26.98 29.86 -1.63
C GLU A 279 26.18 30.41 -2.82
N ARG A 280 26.70 30.26 -4.05
CA ARG A 280 26.02 30.75 -5.27
C ARG A 280 24.82 29.90 -5.70
N LEU A 281 24.65 28.70 -5.16
CA LEU A 281 23.52 27.82 -5.48
C LEU A 281 22.34 28.01 -4.52
N LEU A 282 22.59 28.21 -3.23
CA LEU A 282 21.55 28.29 -2.18
C LEU A 282 20.50 29.38 -2.45
N LEU A 283 20.95 30.59 -2.84
CA LEU A 283 20.08 31.73 -3.17
C LEU A 283 19.12 31.47 -4.36
N SER A 284 19.44 30.49 -5.23
CA SER A 284 18.55 30.09 -6.33
C SER A 284 17.53 29.00 -5.95
N PHE A 285 17.80 28.26 -4.87
CA PHE A 285 17.08 27.03 -4.53
C PHE A 285 15.82 27.27 -3.70
N LEU A 286 15.83 28.30 -2.85
CA LEU A 286 14.74 28.64 -1.92
C LEU A 286 13.44 29.13 -2.59
N LEU A 287 13.47 29.48 -3.88
CA LEU A 287 12.30 29.99 -4.62
C LEU A 287 11.62 28.96 -5.55
N ARG A 288 11.95 27.66 -5.45
CA ARG A 288 11.48 26.63 -6.41
C ARG A 288 10.90 25.33 -5.84
N ARG A 289 10.38 25.32 -4.61
CA ARG A 289 9.44 24.25 -4.17
C ARG A 289 8.02 24.78 -4.07
N GLN A 290 7.11 24.13 -4.82
CA GLN A 290 5.69 24.42 -4.78
C GLN A 290 5.06 23.87 -3.49
N VAL A 291 4.15 24.66 -2.94
CA VAL A 291 3.37 24.37 -1.74
C VAL A 291 2.47 23.14 -1.95
N LEU A 292 2.47 22.21 -0.98
CA LEU A 292 1.52 21.11 -0.89
C LEU A 292 0.64 21.29 0.36
N VAL A 293 -0.40 22.12 0.27
CA VAL A 293 -1.41 22.25 1.35
C VAL A 293 -2.22 20.96 1.45
N ILE A 294 -2.25 20.38 2.65
CA ILE A 294 -3.15 19.27 2.98
C ILE A 294 -4.38 19.84 3.69
N SER A 295 -5.53 19.78 3.02
CA SER A 295 -6.81 20.21 3.59
C SER A 295 -7.39 19.16 4.54
N PHE A 296 -7.65 19.53 5.79
CA PHE A 296 -8.34 18.68 6.77
C PHE A 296 -9.88 18.71 6.59
N ASP A 297 -10.39 18.04 5.55
CA ASP A 297 -11.79 17.57 5.52
C ASP A 297 -12.02 16.49 4.42
N PRO A 298 -12.65 15.34 4.68
CA PRO A 298 -12.92 14.32 3.65
C PRO A 298 -14.06 14.67 2.66
N ALA A 299 -14.76 15.80 2.83
CA ALA A 299 -16.11 15.96 2.28
C ALA A 299 -16.45 17.32 1.61
N ILE A 300 -15.52 17.94 0.86
CA ILE A 300 -15.86 18.97 -0.16
C ILE A 300 -15.09 18.72 -1.46
N THR A 301 -15.77 18.77 -2.60
CA THR A 301 -15.15 18.87 -3.93
C THR A 301 -15.23 20.30 -4.43
N ILE A 302 -14.10 21.02 -4.44
CA ILE A 302 -14.03 22.45 -4.83
C ILE A 302 -14.02 22.56 -6.36
N SER A 303 -14.90 23.39 -6.96
CA SER A 303 -14.85 23.66 -8.41
C SER A 303 -13.78 24.71 -8.75
N SER A 304 -13.36 24.76 -10.01
CA SER A 304 -12.40 25.76 -10.49
C SER A 304 -12.88 27.22 -10.30
N VAL A 305 -14.20 27.45 -10.28
CA VAL A 305 -14.81 28.76 -10.02
C VAL A 305 -14.71 29.13 -8.54
N ASP A 306 -14.93 28.18 -7.64
CA ASP A 306 -14.78 28.38 -6.19
C ASP A 306 -13.32 28.67 -5.83
N ALA A 307 -12.38 27.93 -6.42
CA ALA A 307 -10.95 28.12 -6.24
C ALA A 307 -10.48 29.51 -6.70
N PHE A 308 -10.90 29.95 -7.90
CA PHE A 308 -10.64 31.31 -8.39
C PHE A 308 -11.22 32.37 -7.44
N THR A 309 -12.48 32.19 -7.00
CA THR A 309 -13.17 33.15 -6.13
C THR A 309 -12.51 33.23 -4.74
N CYS A 310 -11.99 32.11 -4.22
CA CYS A 310 -11.21 32.07 -2.98
C CYS A 310 -9.85 32.78 -3.14
N TYR A 311 -9.13 32.51 -4.22
CA TYR A 311 -7.86 33.20 -4.53
C TYR A 311 -8.06 34.71 -4.68
N SER A 312 -9.07 35.15 -5.44
CA SER A 312 -9.40 36.57 -5.61
C SER A 312 -9.75 37.26 -4.29
N LYS A 313 -10.34 36.56 -3.32
CA LYS A 313 -10.61 37.09 -1.97
C LYS A 313 -9.31 37.38 -1.21
N THR A 314 -8.37 36.44 -1.21
CA THR A 314 -7.06 36.59 -0.54
C THR A 314 -6.23 37.68 -1.21
N ALA A 315 -6.22 37.73 -2.55
CA ALA A 315 -5.56 38.80 -3.31
C ALA A 315 -6.19 40.18 -3.03
N LEU A 316 -7.53 40.28 -3.01
CA LEU A 316 -8.25 41.52 -2.71
C LEU A 316 -7.92 42.02 -1.30
N GLN A 317 -7.91 41.13 -0.31
CA GLN A 317 -7.57 41.49 1.08
C GLN A 317 -6.12 42.00 1.16
N LYS A 318 -5.16 41.27 0.59
CA LYS A 318 -3.74 41.68 0.56
C LYS A 318 -3.51 43.02 -0.16
N ALA A 319 -4.23 43.31 -1.24
CA ALA A 319 -4.15 44.59 -1.96
C ALA A 319 -4.74 45.76 -1.15
N VAL A 320 -5.77 45.51 -0.33
CA VAL A 320 -6.34 46.49 0.62
C VAL A 320 -5.39 46.75 1.78
N ASP A 321 -4.83 45.69 2.38
CA ASP A 321 -3.95 45.78 3.55
C ASP A 321 -2.60 46.43 3.21
N THR A 322 -2.14 46.31 1.95
CA THR A 322 -0.97 47.03 1.42
C THR A 322 -1.30 48.42 0.84
N GLY A 323 -2.55 48.89 0.94
CA GLY A 323 -2.98 50.24 0.55
C GLY A 323 -3.03 50.51 -0.97
N LYS A 324 -2.84 49.49 -1.81
CA LYS A 324 -2.71 49.63 -3.27
C LYS A 324 -4.07 49.74 -3.97
N ASN A 325 -4.63 50.94 -3.95
CA ASN A 325 -5.97 51.22 -4.49
C ASN A 325 -6.21 50.76 -5.95
N GLU A 326 -5.19 50.75 -6.81
CA GLU A 326 -5.33 50.34 -8.22
C GLU A 326 -5.46 48.81 -8.37
N GLU A 327 -4.59 48.03 -7.70
CA GLU A 327 -4.70 46.56 -7.66
C GLU A 327 -6.06 46.11 -7.09
N VAL A 328 -6.58 46.82 -6.08
CA VAL A 328 -7.93 46.60 -5.53
C VAL A 328 -9.02 46.82 -6.58
N ILE A 329 -8.92 47.86 -7.42
CA ILE A 329 -9.89 48.15 -8.48
C ILE A 329 -9.82 47.08 -9.58
N ASP A 330 -8.63 46.67 -10.00
CA ASP A 330 -8.47 45.64 -11.04
C ASP A 330 -9.03 44.28 -10.59
N ILE A 331 -8.81 43.88 -9.34
CA ILE A 331 -9.40 42.65 -8.79
C ILE A 331 -10.93 42.74 -8.75
N ILE A 332 -11.50 43.90 -8.40
CA ILE A 332 -12.95 44.15 -8.46
C ILE A 332 -13.47 44.09 -9.92
N VAL A 333 -12.72 44.60 -10.90
CA VAL A 333 -13.08 44.53 -12.33
C VAL A 333 -12.98 43.11 -12.87
N GLN A 334 -12.00 42.31 -12.44
CA GLN A 334 -11.90 40.89 -12.78
C GLN A 334 -13.06 40.09 -12.17
N LEU A 335 -13.39 40.30 -10.90
CA LEU A 335 -14.56 39.70 -10.25
C LEU A 335 -15.88 40.07 -10.95
N LYS A 336 -16.01 41.30 -11.48
CA LYS A 336 -17.16 41.77 -12.27
C LYS A 336 -17.30 41.05 -13.63
N LYS A 337 -16.22 40.49 -14.18
CA LYS A 337 -16.19 39.78 -15.48
C LYS A 337 -16.20 38.26 -15.36
N GLY A 338 -15.45 37.70 -14.42
CA GLY A 338 -15.19 36.26 -14.32
C GLY A 338 -16.18 35.46 -13.46
N VAL A 339 -16.93 36.11 -12.56
CA VAL A 339 -17.75 35.40 -11.56
C VAL A 339 -19.24 35.68 -11.74
N LYS A 340 -20.02 34.62 -12.01
CA LYS A 340 -21.48 34.64 -11.86
C LYS A 340 -21.82 34.37 -10.38
N PRO A 341 -22.42 35.32 -9.65
CA PRO A 341 -22.73 35.15 -8.24
C PRO A 341 -23.91 34.19 -8.07
N THR A 342 -23.71 33.13 -7.29
CA THR A 342 -24.79 32.30 -6.73
C THR A 342 -24.77 32.44 -5.20
N GLU A 343 -25.89 32.17 -4.55
CA GLU A 343 -26.01 32.34 -3.10
C GLU A 343 -25.02 31.45 -2.33
N ALA A 344 -24.87 30.18 -2.73
CA ALA A 344 -23.89 29.25 -2.18
C ALA A 344 -22.44 29.78 -2.35
N LEU A 345 -22.04 30.16 -3.57
CA LEU A 345 -20.70 30.69 -3.85
C LEU A 345 -20.37 31.92 -2.97
N LEU A 346 -21.32 32.85 -2.83
CA LEU A 346 -21.13 34.05 -2.02
C LEU A 346 -21.10 33.76 -0.52
N ARG A 347 -21.90 32.82 -0.03
CA ARG A 347 -21.95 32.39 1.38
C ARG A 347 -20.68 31.64 1.79
N ASP A 348 -20.27 30.68 0.95
CA ASP A 348 -19.26 29.68 1.31
C ASP A 348 -17.84 30.25 1.14
N THR A 349 -17.59 31.05 0.08
CA THR A 349 -16.31 31.80 -0.05
C THR A 349 -16.26 33.04 0.83
N ARG A 350 -17.41 33.64 1.17
CA ARG A 350 -17.57 34.97 1.82
C ARG A 350 -17.01 36.16 1.03
N ILE A 351 -16.71 36.03 -0.28
CA ILE A 351 -16.19 37.15 -1.10
C ILE A 351 -17.10 38.39 -1.06
N GLY A 352 -18.43 38.20 -1.05
CA GLY A 352 -19.41 39.28 -1.00
C GLY A 352 -19.32 40.15 0.27
N VAL A 353 -18.80 39.61 1.37
CA VAL A 353 -18.58 40.36 2.62
C VAL A 353 -17.33 41.24 2.50
N ALA A 354 -16.25 40.75 1.88
CA ALA A 354 -15.02 41.51 1.65
C ALA A 354 -15.29 42.71 0.71
N VAL A 355 -15.88 42.46 -0.47
CA VAL A 355 -16.30 43.54 -1.39
C VAL A 355 -17.35 44.45 -0.73
N GLY A 356 -18.22 43.89 0.12
CA GLY A 356 -19.21 44.64 0.90
C GLY A 356 -18.60 45.70 1.82
N LYS A 357 -17.49 45.40 2.51
CA LYS A 357 -16.74 46.35 3.35
C LYS A 357 -16.11 47.49 2.54
N LEU A 358 -15.63 47.21 1.32
CA LEU A 358 -14.98 48.23 0.47
C LEU A 358 -15.92 49.33 -0.04
N ARG A 359 -17.24 49.17 0.13
CA ARG A 359 -18.23 50.23 -0.17
C ARG A 359 -18.08 51.49 0.70
N THR A 360 -17.31 51.42 1.79
CA THR A 360 -16.97 52.56 2.67
C THR A 360 -15.46 52.78 2.76
N HIS A 361 -14.69 52.39 1.73
CA HIS A 361 -13.24 52.60 1.68
C HIS A 361 -12.88 54.10 1.57
N LYS A 362 -11.70 54.49 2.06
CA LYS A 362 -11.22 55.89 2.07
C LYS A 362 -11.00 56.48 0.66
N SER A 363 -10.86 55.64 -0.36
CA SER A 363 -10.76 56.06 -1.77
C SER A 363 -12.11 55.97 -2.48
N ASP A 364 -12.60 57.11 -2.99
CA ASP A 364 -13.85 57.20 -3.73
C ASP A 364 -13.89 56.37 -5.03
N ALA A 365 -12.73 56.03 -5.60
CA ALA A 365 -12.64 55.16 -6.77
C ALA A 365 -12.95 53.70 -6.38
N VAL A 366 -12.27 53.19 -5.35
CA VAL A 366 -12.50 51.86 -4.76
C VAL A 366 -13.95 51.75 -4.25
N ALA A 367 -14.42 52.76 -3.53
CA ALA A 367 -15.77 52.76 -2.97
C ALA A 367 -16.87 52.78 -4.04
N ARG A 368 -16.64 53.42 -5.21
CA ARG A 368 -17.56 53.34 -6.36
C ARG A 368 -17.51 51.97 -7.03
N ALA A 369 -16.33 51.44 -7.33
CA ALA A 369 -16.18 50.12 -7.96
C ALA A 369 -16.83 49.00 -7.11
N ALA A 370 -16.63 49.02 -5.78
CA ALA A 370 -17.26 48.09 -4.85
C ALA A 370 -18.79 48.26 -4.77
N LYS A 371 -19.31 49.50 -4.83
CA LYS A 371 -20.76 49.77 -4.89
C LYS A 371 -21.39 49.23 -6.17
N GLU A 372 -20.72 49.38 -7.31
CA GLU A 372 -21.19 48.79 -8.59
C GLU A 372 -21.21 47.28 -8.55
N LEU A 373 -20.11 46.61 -8.15
CA LEU A 373 -20.03 45.15 -8.14
C LEU A 373 -21.10 44.53 -7.23
N VAL A 374 -21.29 45.09 -6.03
CA VAL A 374 -22.37 44.66 -5.12
C VAL A 374 -23.76 44.99 -5.69
N GLY A 375 -23.92 46.06 -6.48
CA GLY A 375 -25.16 46.35 -7.21
C GLY A 375 -25.49 45.30 -8.28
N VAL A 376 -24.50 44.93 -9.10
CA VAL A 376 -24.63 43.87 -10.12
C VAL A 376 -24.96 42.54 -9.45
N TRP A 377 -24.19 42.14 -8.42
CA TRP A 377 -24.41 40.87 -7.73
C TRP A 377 -25.77 40.83 -7.02
N ARG A 378 -26.21 41.92 -6.38
CA ARG A 378 -27.54 42.03 -5.76
C ARG A 378 -28.69 41.95 -6.77
N ASN A 379 -28.49 42.36 -8.02
CA ASN A 379 -29.52 42.23 -9.06
C ASN A 379 -29.62 40.79 -9.63
N VAL A 380 -28.57 39.98 -9.51
CA VAL A 380 -28.54 38.58 -9.95
C VAL A 380 -29.03 37.61 -8.86
N VAL A 381 -28.78 37.91 -7.58
CA VAL A 381 -29.05 37.01 -6.43
C VAL A 381 -30.35 37.38 -5.68
N LYS A 382 -31.36 37.97 -6.36
CA LYS A 382 -32.67 38.19 -5.73
C LYS A 382 -33.52 36.91 -5.73
N PRO A 383 -34.11 36.52 -4.59
CA PRO A 383 -35.23 35.59 -4.58
C PRO A 383 -36.42 36.17 -5.34
N ALA A 384 -37.22 35.31 -5.96
CA ALA A 384 -38.51 35.68 -6.54
C ALA A 384 -39.60 35.77 -5.44
N GLU A 385 -39.48 36.75 -4.54
CA GLU A 385 -40.55 37.02 -3.57
C GLU A 385 -41.84 37.45 -4.29
N ALA A 386 -42.97 36.87 -3.87
CA ALA A 386 -44.26 37.15 -4.48
C ALA A 386 -44.69 38.59 -4.20
N LYS A 387 -45.11 39.32 -5.25
CA LYS A 387 -45.77 40.61 -5.06
C LYS A 387 -47.11 40.40 -4.34
N PRO A 388 -47.39 41.10 -3.22
CA PRO A 388 -48.73 41.11 -2.65
C PRO A 388 -49.70 41.83 -3.60
N SER A 389 -50.91 41.29 -3.75
CA SER A 389 -52.02 41.99 -4.39
C SER A 389 -52.60 43.05 -3.43
N PRO A 390 -52.90 44.28 -3.91
CA PRO A 390 -53.51 45.30 -3.08
C PRO A 390 -55.02 45.06 -2.91
N SER A 391 -55.58 45.50 -1.79
CA SER A 391 -57.04 45.59 -1.58
C SER A 391 -57.41 46.86 -0.80
N ALA A 392 -58.62 47.35 -1.07
CA ALA A 392 -59.23 48.63 -0.62
C ALA A 392 -58.90 49.88 -1.46
N ALA A 393 -59.88 50.69 -1.89
CA ALA A 393 -61.34 50.44 -1.97
C ALA A 393 -62.04 51.41 -2.95
N ALA A 394 -62.95 50.89 -3.79
CA ALA A 394 -64.00 51.66 -4.48
C ALA A 394 -65.13 50.72 -4.98
N THR A 395 -66.38 51.17 -4.86
CA THR A 395 -67.65 50.50 -5.23
C THR A 395 -68.29 51.19 -6.48
N PRO A 396 -69.46 50.79 -7.05
CA PRO A 396 -70.34 49.62 -6.82
C PRO A 396 -70.91 48.90 -8.10
N SER A 397 -71.74 47.85 -7.87
CA SER A 397 -72.78 47.26 -8.76
C SER A 397 -72.35 46.37 -9.97
N GLY A 398 -73.08 45.29 -10.34
CA GLY A 398 -74.16 44.55 -9.64
C GLY A 398 -74.95 43.52 -10.49
N LYS A 399 -75.45 42.42 -9.86
CA LYS A 399 -76.30 41.30 -10.41
C LYS A 399 -75.59 40.37 -11.44
N SER A 400 -75.83 39.05 -11.61
CA SER A 400 -76.52 37.91 -10.92
C SER A 400 -76.08 36.58 -11.65
N ALA A 401 -76.45 35.30 -11.41
CA ALA A 401 -77.50 34.60 -10.63
C ALA A 401 -77.06 33.14 -10.21
N THR A 402 -77.94 32.12 -10.29
CA THR A 402 -77.84 30.75 -9.67
C THR A 402 -78.85 29.73 -10.33
N PRO A 403 -79.08 28.43 -9.92
CA PRO A 403 -78.36 27.40 -9.11
C PRO A 403 -78.48 25.87 -9.55
N SER A 404 -77.87 24.94 -8.77
CA SER A 404 -78.22 23.47 -8.52
C SER A 404 -77.92 22.38 -9.59
N GLY A 405 -77.75 21.04 -9.33
CA GLY A 405 -77.82 20.09 -8.17
C GLY A 405 -77.13 18.71 -8.53
N LYS A 406 -77.29 17.48 -7.97
CA LYS A 406 -77.98 16.79 -6.82
C LYS A 406 -77.54 15.26 -6.73
N SER A 407 -77.82 14.53 -5.61
CA SER A 407 -77.92 13.01 -5.44
C SER A 407 -76.64 12.10 -5.54
N ALA A 408 -76.53 10.80 -5.12
CA ALA A 408 -77.28 9.83 -4.24
C ALA A 408 -76.45 8.51 -3.91
N THR A 409 -77.02 7.50 -3.20
CA THR A 409 -76.43 6.24 -2.61
C THR A 409 -77.54 5.19 -2.24
N PRO A 410 -77.38 3.97 -1.59
CA PRO A 410 -76.26 3.03 -1.22
C PRO A 410 -76.55 1.48 -1.46
N SER A 411 -75.87 0.51 -0.77
CA SER A 411 -76.40 -0.77 -0.13
C SER A 411 -75.58 -2.12 -0.25
N ALA A 412 -76.00 -3.18 0.51
CA ALA A 412 -75.35 -4.50 0.81
C ALA A 412 -76.44 -5.56 1.29
N PRO A 413 -76.26 -6.73 2.00
CA PRO A 413 -75.09 -7.45 2.62
C PRO A 413 -75.14 -9.05 2.63
N MET A 414 -74.34 -9.73 3.51
CA MET A 414 -74.49 -11.11 4.12
C MET A 414 -74.24 -12.42 3.28
N SER A 415 -74.06 -13.67 3.82
CA SER A 415 -73.50 -14.23 5.10
C SER A 415 -73.43 -15.81 5.15
N LYS A 416 -72.79 -16.40 6.21
CA LYS A 416 -72.94 -17.77 6.85
C LYS A 416 -72.13 -19.03 6.41
N THR A 417 -71.55 -19.71 7.43
CA THR A 417 -71.28 -21.18 7.74
C THR A 417 -71.38 -22.27 6.64
N ASN A 418 -70.65 -23.41 6.64
CA ASN A 418 -70.32 -24.32 7.77
C ASN A 418 -69.13 -25.30 7.49
N SER A 419 -68.86 -26.27 8.38
CA SER A 419 -67.70 -27.22 8.39
C SER A 419 -67.87 -28.58 7.65
N GLN A 420 -66.78 -29.18 7.14
CA GLN A 420 -66.31 -30.57 7.47
C GLN A 420 -64.96 -30.96 6.79
N ALA A 421 -64.53 -32.24 6.92
CA ALA A 421 -63.12 -32.66 7.00
C ALA A 421 -62.50 -33.41 5.79
N THR A 422 -61.16 -33.54 5.84
CA THR A 422 -60.27 -34.64 5.36
C THR A 422 -59.86 -34.85 3.88
N THR A 423 -58.57 -35.22 3.76
CA THR A 423 -57.80 -35.84 2.64
C THR A 423 -57.30 -34.94 1.49
N GLY A 424 -56.23 -35.41 0.82
CA GLY A 424 -55.64 -34.82 -0.39
C GLY A 424 -54.35 -34.02 -0.17
N ALA A 425 -53.21 -34.55 -0.63
CA ALA A 425 -51.97 -33.77 -0.76
C ALA A 425 -51.93 -33.09 -2.14
N SER A 426 -51.45 -31.84 -2.19
CA SER A 426 -51.16 -31.09 -3.42
C SER A 426 -50.16 -29.97 -3.11
N PRO A 427 -49.31 -29.55 -4.07
CA PRO A 427 -48.29 -28.54 -3.81
C PRO A 427 -48.91 -27.16 -3.52
N SER A 428 -48.48 -26.52 -2.44
CA SER A 428 -48.95 -25.18 -2.07
C SER A 428 -48.49 -24.13 -3.08
N MET A 429 -49.45 -23.48 -3.73
CA MET A 429 -49.18 -22.34 -4.61
C MET A 429 -48.51 -21.21 -3.82
N VAL A 430 -47.50 -20.58 -4.43
CA VAL A 430 -46.88 -19.37 -3.87
C VAL A 430 -47.89 -18.23 -3.93
N ARG A 431 -48.46 -17.87 -2.77
CA ARG A 431 -49.40 -16.77 -2.65
C ARG A 431 -48.73 -15.43 -2.98
N ASN A 432 -49.39 -14.66 -3.81
CA ASN A 432 -48.99 -13.34 -4.29
C ASN A 432 -50.26 -12.53 -4.66
N VAL A 433 -50.11 -11.25 -5.02
CA VAL A 433 -51.25 -10.36 -5.37
C VAL A 433 -52.16 -10.94 -6.47
N GLU A 434 -51.58 -11.70 -7.39
CA GLU A 434 -52.26 -12.21 -8.60
C GLU A 434 -53.06 -13.48 -8.31
N THR A 435 -52.46 -14.45 -7.60
CA THR A 435 -53.09 -15.71 -7.18
C THR A 435 -54.20 -15.50 -6.15
N ASP A 436 -54.03 -14.56 -5.22
CA ASP A 436 -55.08 -14.17 -4.26
C ASP A 436 -56.15 -13.23 -4.90
N GLY A 437 -56.01 -12.85 -6.17
CA GLY A 437 -57.00 -12.04 -6.91
C GLY A 437 -57.16 -10.59 -6.39
N VAL A 438 -56.17 -10.06 -5.67
CA VAL A 438 -56.27 -8.79 -4.93
C VAL A 438 -55.92 -7.56 -5.79
N ALA A 439 -55.32 -7.78 -6.97
CA ALA A 439 -54.79 -6.72 -7.84
C ALA A 439 -55.76 -5.55 -8.12
N SER A 440 -57.07 -5.81 -8.22
CA SER A 440 -58.12 -4.81 -8.48
C SER A 440 -58.58 -4.04 -7.24
N LYS A 441 -58.19 -4.49 -6.03
CA LYS A 441 -58.51 -3.85 -4.74
C LYS A 441 -57.42 -2.89 -4.26
N VAL A 442 -56.25 -2.88 -4.91
CA VAL A 442 -55.16 -1.93 -4.64
C VAL A 442 -55.60 -0.53 -5.12
N MET A 443 -55.92 0.36 -4.18
CA MET A 443 -56.60 1.63 -4.44
C MET A 443 -55.84 2.84 -3.84
N CYS A 444 -54.72 3.24 -4.45
CA CYS A 444 -54.21 4.61 -4.32
C CYS A 444 -54.37 5.28 -5.71
N ARG A 445 -55.49 6.00 -5.93
CA ARG A 445 -56.07 6.13 -7.29
C ARG A 445 -55.23 6.86 -8.35
N ASP A 446 -54.23 7.66 -7.97
CA ASP A 446 -53.52 8.54 -8.91
C ASP A 446 -52.00 8.25 -9.06
N ASP A 447 -51.42 7.31 -8.31
CA ASP A 447 -49.96 7.03 -8.34
C ASP A 447 -49.64 5.57 -8.74
N ARG A 448 -49.07 5.39 -9.93
CA ARG A 448 -48.65 4.06 -10.44
C ARG A 448 -47.51 3.41 -9.64
N THR A 449 -46.60 4.20 -9.07
CA THR A 449 -45.41 3.72 -8.37
C THR A 449 -45.77 3.24 -6.96
N ARG A 450 -46.60 3.98 -6.23
CA ARG A 450 -47.12 3.54 -4.92
C ARG A 450 -47.97 2.29 -5.05
N ASN A 451 -48.87 2.22 -6.03
CA ASN A 451 -49.62 0.99 -6.31
C ASN A 451 -48.71 -0.22 -6.58
N GLN A 452 -47.54 -0.04 -7.23
CA GLN A 452 -46.56 -1.12 -7.40
C GLN A 452 -45.80 -1.45 -6.11
N CYS A 453 -45.50 -0.46 -5.26
CA CYS A 453 -44.87 -0.69 -3.95
C CYS A 453 -45.80 -1.44 -2.99
N ILE A 454 -47.10 -1.11 -2.95
CA ILE A 454 -48.12 -1.85 -2.18
C ILE A 454 -48.19 -3.32 -2.62
N LYS A 455 -48.14 -3.60 -3.93
CA LYS A 455 -48.11 -4.98 -4.44
C LYS A 455 -46.88 -5.75 -3.96
N LEU A 456 -45.69 -5.16 -4.07
CA LEU A 456 -44.46 -5.79 -3.61
C LEU A 456 -44.48 -6.04 -2.08
N MET A 457 -45.02 -5.12 -1.29
CA MET A 457 -45.21 -5.32 0.15
C MET A 457 -46.23 -6.42 0.46
N TYR A 458 -47.30 -6.53 -0.32
CA TYR A 458 -48.23 -7.65 -0.22
C TYR A 458 -47.52 -8.98 -0.48
N ASP A 459 -46.73 -9.10 -1.56
CA ASP A 459 -46.00 -10.32 -1.89
C ASP A 459 -44.94 -10.67 -0.82
N GLY A 460 -44.32 -9.67 -0.18
CA GLY A 460 -43.40 -9.86 0.95
C GLY A 460 -44.10 -10.33 2.23
N LEU A 461 -45.34 -9.91 2.47
CA LEU A 461 -46.14 -10.30 3.65
C LEU A 461 -46.96 -11.59 3.44
N ALA A 462 -47.34 -11.91 2.21
CA ALA A 462 -48.03 -13.16 1.86
C ALA A 462 -47.07 -14.36 1.76
N PHE A 463 -45.76 -14.10 1.66
CA PHE A 463 -44.73 -15.12 1.56
C PHE A 463 -44.74 -16.06 2.78
N ASP A 464 -45.11 -17.32 2.53
CA ASP A 464 -45.16 -18.39 3.53
C ASP A 464 -46.09 -18.06 4.73
N GLN A 465 -47.27 -17.50 4.44
CA GLN A 465 -48.27 -17.11 5.44
C GLN A 465 -49.69 -17.61 5.09
N SER A 466 -50.41 -18.09 6.11
CA SER A 466 -51.80 -18.55 6.03
C SER A 466 -52.85 -17.45 6.26
N ALA A 467 -52.42 -16.21 6.54
CA ALA A 467 -53.30 -15.11 6.90
C ALA A 467 -54.29 -14.72 5.77
N PRO A 468 -55.52 -14.27 6.09
CA PRO A 468 -56.48 -13.80 5.11
C PRO A 468 -55.96 -12.63 4.27
N SER A 469 -56.17 -12.69 2.95
CA SER A 469 -55.72 -11.70 1.96
C SER A 469 -56.12 -10.26 2.29
N GLU A 470 -57.30 -10.06 2.90
CA GLU A 470 -57.78 -8.73 3.29
C GLU A 470 -56.97 -8.12 4.45
N ILE A 471 -56.43 -8.93 5.35
CA ILE A 471 -55.56 -8.45 6.45
C ILE A 471 -54.20 -8.07 5.89
N ILE A 472 -53.62 -8.94 5.04
CA ILE A 472 -52.32 -8.70 4.38
C ILE A 472 -52.38 -7.39 3.56
N LEU A 473 -53.45 -7.17 2.78
CA LEU A 473 -53.65 -5.93 2.02
C LEU A 473 -53.73 -4.70 2.93
N LYS A 474 -54.51 -4.77 4.02
CA LYS A 474 -54.64 -3.65 4.97
C LYS A 474 -53.31 -3.30 5.65
N CYS A 475 -52.45 -4.29 5.94
CA CYS A 475 -51.10 -4.02 6.45
C CYS A 475 -50.19 -3.43 5.37
N ALA A 476 -50.16 -3.98 4.15
CA ALA A 476 -49.36 -3.46 3.05
C ALA A 476 -49.71 -2.00 2.68
N MET A 477 -51.00 -1.65 2.66
CA MET A 477 -51.46 -0.27 2.41
C MET A 477 -51.03 0.70 3.53
N LYS A 478 -51.08 0.29 4.80
CA LYS A 478 -50.61 1.13 5.92
C LYS A 478 -49.10 1.37 5.91
N ILE A 479 -48.31 0.36 5.51
CA ILE A 479 -46.85 0.50 5.41
C ILE A 479 -46.46 1.50 4.30
N ASP A 480 -47.16 1.48 3.16
CA ASP A 480 -46.99 2.47 2.09
C ASP A 480 -47.40 3.89 2.54
N GLU A 481 -48.52 4.02 3.27
CA GLU A 481 -48.99 5.30 3.82
C GLU A 481 -48.01 5.92 4.82
N GLU A 482 -47.52 5.16 5.80
CA GLU A 482 -46.55 5.66 6.80
C GLU A 482 -45.18 5.97 6.18
N MET A 483 -44.69 5.15 5.24
CA MET A 483 -43.45 5.45 4.51
C MET A 483 -43.61 6.73 3.67
N TYR A 484 -44.76 6.92 3.04
CA TYR A 484 -45.04 8.10 2.21
C TYR A 484 -45.12 9.36 3.05
N ASN A 485 -45.74 9.29 4.24
CA ASN A 485 -45.72 10.37 5.22
C ASN A 485 -44.30 10.69 5.69
N LEU A 486 -43.50 9.68 6.09
CA LEU A 486 -42.15 9.87 6.63
C LEU A 486 -41.17 10.47 5.62
N VAL A 487 -41.28 10.11 4.34
CA VAL A 487 -40.36 10.58 3.28
C VAL A 487 -40.83 11.92 2.65
N GLY A 488 -41.79 12.60 3.29
CA GLY A 488 -42.21 13.97 2.92
C GLY A 488 -43.31 14.06 1.86
N LYS A 489 -44.07 12.99 1.64
CA LYS A 489 -45.16 12.89 0.65
C LYS A 489 -44.73 13.03 -0.81
N GLU A 490 -43.48 12.67 -1.12
CA GLU A 490 -42.97 12.57 -2.49
C GLU A 490 -42.39 11.18 -2.78
N VAL A 491 -42.64 10.65 -3.99
CA VAL A 491 -42.11 9.36 -4.45
C VAL A 491 -40.71 9.55 -5.07
N ASN A 492 -39.77 9.97 -4.23
CA ASN A 492 -38.38 10.23 -4.61
C ASN A 492 -37.53 8.92 -4.64
N LYS A 493 -36.20 9.06 -4.76
CA LYS A 493 -35.28 7.90 -4.71
C LYS A 493 -35.28 7.24 -3.32
N THR A 494 -35.20 8.04 -2.26
CA THR A 494 -35.16 7.60 -0.86
C THR A 494 -36.37 6.73 -0.49
N TYR A 495 -37.56 7.09 -0.97
CA TYR A 495 -38.78 6.31 -0.80
C TYR A 495 -38.61 4.88 -1.37
N ARG A 496 -38.20 4.77 -2.63
CA ARG A 496 -38.06 3.48 -3.33
C ARG A 496 -36.97 2.60 -2.73
N ASP A 497 -35.86 3.19 -2.30
CA ASP A 497 -34.75 2.43 -1.72
C ASP A 497 -35.08 1.94 -0.29
N ARG A 498 -35.80 2.74 0.53
CA ARG A 498 -36.33 2.28 1.83
C ARG A 498 -37.38 1.18 1.68
N MET A 499 -38.33 1.31 0.75
CA MET A 499 -39.31 0.25 0.47
C MET A 499 -38.64 -1.05 -0.01
N ARG A 500 -37.55 -0.98 -0.80
CA ARG A 500 -36.77 -2.17 -1.17
C ARG A 500 -36.08 -2.81 0.05
N GLY A 501 -35.54 -2.01 0.97
CA GLY A 501 -34.89 -2.50 2.19
C GLY A 501 -35.83 -3.27 3.12
N LEU A 502 -37.05 -2.76 3.35
CA LEU A 502 -38.07 -3.46 4.13
C LEU A 502 -38.53 -4.75 3.43
N LEU A 503 -38.75 -4.71 2.11
CA LEU A 503 -39.15 -5.89 1.32
C LEU A 503 -38.14 -7.04 1.42
N LEU A 504 -36.83 -6.75 1.38
CA LEU A 504 -35.78 -7.76 1.49
C LEU A 504 -35.82 -8.49 2.85
N ASN A 505 -36.03 -7.76 3.95
CA ASN A 505 -36.13 -8.34 5.29
C ASN A 505 -37.44 -9.11 5.49
N LEU A 506 -38.57 -8.58 5.03
CA LEU A 506 -39.86 -9.28 5.07
C LEU A 506 -39.85 -10.57 4.24
N LYS A 507 -39.09 -10.63 3.14
CA LYS A 507 -38.97 -11.81 2.28
C LYS A 507 -37.89 -12.81 2.72
N ASP A 508 -37.09 -12.52 3.76
CA ASP A 508 -36.05 -13.46 4.25
C ASP A 508 -36.73 -14.72 4.83
N LYS A 509 -36.33 -15.90 4.33
CA LYS A 509 -36.78 -17.20 4.87
C LYS A 509 -36.36 -17.37 6.33
N LYS A 510 -35.24 -16.77 6.75
CA LYS A 510 -34.72 -16.82 8.12
C LYS A 510 -35.39 -15.83 9.10
N ASN A 511 -36.37 -15.03 8.66
CA ASN A 511 -37.08 -14.09 9.54
C ASN A 511 -38.62 -14.21 9.46
N PRO A 512 -39.21 -15.38 9.80
CA PRO A 512 -40.67 -15.52 9.86
C PRO A 512 -41.30 -14.69 10.98
N ALA A 513 -40.61 -14.53 12.11
CA ALA A 513 -41.11 -13.79 13.28
C ALA A 513 -41.40 -12.32 12.96
N LEU A 514 -40.60 -11.66 12.10
CA LEU A 514 -40.87 -10.29 11.66
C LEU A 514 -42.17 -10.20 10.82
N ARG A 515 -42.43 -11.17 9.93
CA ARG A 515 -43.70 -11.22 9.17
C ARG A 515 -44.89 -11.40 10.11
N GLU A 516 -44.80 -12.36 11.03
CA GLU A 516 -45.87 -12.65 11.98
C GLU A 516 -46.16 -11.46 12.92
N ALA A 517 -45.12 -10.83 13.47
CA ALA A 517 -45.25 -9.67 14.36
C ALA A 517 -45.86 -8.43 13.66
N VAL A 518 -45.66 -8.28 12.35
CA VAL A 518 -46.30 -7.21 11.54
C VAL A 518 -47.75 -7.57 11.20
N LEU A 519 -48.06 -8.84 10.92
CA LEU A 519 -49.42 -9.29 10.60
C LEU A 519 -50.34 -9.38 11.83
N ASN A 520 -49.81 -9.74 13.00
CA ASN A 520 -50.55 -9.78 14.26
C ASN A 520 -50.64 -8.40 14.97
N GLY A 521 -49.90 -7.40 14.47
CA GLY A 521 -49.94 -6.02 14.96
C GLY A 521 -49.01 -5.69 16.13
N SER A 522 -48.17 -6.63 16.58
CA SER A 522 -47.13 -6.39 17.60
C SER A 522 -46.09 -5.36 17.15
N ILE A 523 -45.77 -5.34 15.85
CA ILE A 523 -45.01 -4.28 15.18
C ILE A 523 -45.98 -3.52 14.28
N LYS A 524 -46.30 -2.29 14.68
CA LYS A 524 -47.11 -1.36 13.89
C LYS A 524 -46.30 -0.79 12.71
N ALA A 525 -47.00 -0.27 11.70
CA ALA A 525 -46.40 0.24 10.46
C ALA A 525 -45.48 1.46 10.69
N ASP A 526 -45.89 2.40 11.55
CA ASP A 526 -45.10 3.56 11.98
C ASP A 526 -43.76 3.15 12.60
N ARG A 527 -43.77 2.11 13.45
CA ARG A 527 -42.55 1.53 14.02
C ARG A 527 -41.71 0.82 12.97
N LEU A 528 -42.30 -0.07 12.17
CA LEU A 528 -41.59 -0.87 11.16
C LEU A 528 -40.78 0.01 10.18
N VAL A 529 -41.38 1.13 9.76
CA VAL A 529 -40.80 2.08 8.81
C VAL A 529 -39.61 2.88 9.41
N ASN A 530 -39.47 2.90 10.75
CA ASN A 530 -38.42 3.60 11.48
C ASN A 530 -37.40 2.67 12.17
N MET A 531 -37.55 1.34 12.08
CA MET A 531 -36.61 0.38 12.67
C MET A 531 -35.22 0.45 12.00
N LYS A 532 -34.16 0.31 12.81
CA LYS A 532 -32.77 0.24 12.36
C LYS A 532 -32.48 -1.09 11.63
N PRO A 533 -31.45 -1.16 10.77
CA PRO A 533 -31.04 -2.41 10.12
C PRO A 533 -30.82 -3.56 11.11
N ASP A 534 -30.20 -3.27 12.25
CA ASP A 534 -29.93 -4.24 13.32
C ASP A 534 -31.22 -4.78 13.96
N GLU A 535 -32.27 -3.96 14.07
CA GLU A 535 -33.57 -4.35 14.64
C GLU A 535 -34.37 -5.23 13.66
N LEU A 536 -34.24 -4.96 12.35
CA LEU A 536 -34.87 -5.71 11.26
C LEU A 536 -34.21 -7.07 10.97
N ALA A 537 -32.95 -7.26 11.42
CA ALA A 537 -32.23 -8.52 11.28
C ALA A 537 -32.89 -9.67 12.07
N SER A 538 -32.63 -10.91 11.66
CA SER A 538 -33.03 -12.11 12.42
C SER A 538 -32.21 -12.26 13.70
N GLU A 539 -32.78 -12.92 14.71
CA GLU A 539 -32.08 -13.16 16.00
C GLU A 539 -30.77 -13.95 15.84
N GLU A 540 -30.69 -14.83 14.84
CA GLU A 540 -29.42 -15.48 14.45
C GLU A 540 -28.32 -14.45 14.11
N LYS A 541 -28.62 -13.50 13.21
CA LYS A 541 -27.67 -12.46 12.76
C LYS A 541 -27.31 -11.50 13.88
N LYS A 542 -28.26 -11.16 14.77
CA LYS A 542 -28.02 -10.33 15.96
C LYS A 542 -27.03 -11.01 16.92
N HIS A 543 -27.25 -12.28 17.23
CA HIS A 543 -26.40 -13.07 18.12
C HIS A 543 -25.00 -13.35 17.52
N GLU A 544 -24.92 -13.51 16.19
CA GLU A 544 -23.66 -13.63 15.45
C GLU A 544 -22.84 -12.32 15.51
N ALA A 545 -23.45 -11.18 15.20
CA ALA A 545 -22.80 -9.86 15.31
C ALA A 545 -22.38 -9.51 16.76
N GLN A 546 -23.21 -9.87 17.75
CA GLN A 546 -22.89 -9.74 19.18
C GLN A 546 -21.60 -10.50 19.54
N LYS A 547 -21.50 -11.78 19.13
CA LYS A 547 -20.30 -12.62 19.37
C LYS A 547 -19.05 -12.10 18.69
N ILE A 548 -19.17 -11.64 17.45
CA ILE A 548 -18.06 -11.03 16.71
C ILE A 548 -17.57 -9.79 17.48
N LYS A 549 -18.48 -8.92 17.93
CA LYS A 549 -18.12 -7.72 18.69
C LYS A 549 -17.45 -8.03 20.04
N GLU A 550 -17.91 -9.05 20.76
CA GLU A 550 -17.31 -9.49 22.03
C GLU A 550 -15.91 -10.11 21.81
N HIS A 551 -15.74 -10.91 20.75
CA HIS A 551 -14.44 -11.46 20.36
C HIS A 551 -13.45 -10.37 19.93
N ASN A 552 -13.92 -9.40 19.13
CA ASN A 552 -13.15 -8.25 18.67
C ASN A 552 -12.66 -7.38 19.85
N LEU A 553 -13.52 -7.13 20.84
CA LEU A 553 -13.15 -6.40 22.07
C LEU A 553 -12.05 -7.12 22.85
N PHE A 554 -12.16 -8.44 22.99
CA PHE A 554 -11.14 -9.25 23.67
C PHE A 554 -9.79 -9.23 22.93
N LEU A 555 -9.79 -9.33 21.59
CA LEU A 555 -8.57 -9.25 20.78
C LEU A 555 -7.91 -7.86 20.87
N ALA A 556 -8.69 -6.78 20.82
CA ALA A 556 -8.17 -5.41 20.95
C ALA A 556 -7.51 -5.15 22.32
N GLN A 557 -7.97 -5.81 23.39
CA GLN A 557 -7.36 -5.75 24.72
C GLN A 557 -6.13 -6.67 24.89
N SER A 558 -5.95 -7.65 24.01
CA SER A 558 -5.00 -8.78 24.20
C SER A 558 -3.88 -8.84 23.16
N ALA A 559 -3.65 -7.76 22.39
CA ALA A 559 -2.74 -7.75 21.24
C ALA A 559 -1.28 -8.07 21.62
N THR A 560 -0.84 -9.30 21.32
CA THR A 560 0.51 -9.79 21.63
C THR A 560 1.57 -9.22 20.68
N ASN A 561 2.46 -8.38 21.20
CA ASN A 561 3.68 -7.99 20.49
C ASN A 561 4.67 -9.17 20.42
N THR A 562 5.18 -9.48 19.23
CA THR A 562 6.29 -10.42 19.05
C THR A 562 7.61 -9.79 19.52
N GLY A 563 8.18 -10.33 20.60
CA GLY A 563 9.38 -9.79 21.22
C GLY A 563 10.67 -10.01 20.40
N ALA A 564 11.54 -9.00 20.38
CA ALA A 564 12.90 -9.12 19.85
C ALA A 564 13.78 -9.95 20.80
N VAL A 565 14.82 -10.63 20.30
CA VAL A 565 15.72 -11.43 21.16
C VAL A 565 16.97 -10.62 21.51
N THR A 566 17.40 -10.68 22.77
CA THR A 566 18.62 -10.02 23.28
C THR A 566 19.39 -10.92 24.24
N ASP A 567 20.66 -10.58 24.44
CA ASP A 567 21.66 -11.11 25.37
C ASP A 567 21.89 -10.19 26.60
N LEU A 568 21.29 -8.99 26.59
CA LEU A 568 21.42 -7.99 27.66
C LEU A 568 20.79 -8.47 28.97
N PHE A 569 19.59 -9.03 28.92
CA PHE A 569 18.87 -9.55 30.09
C PHE A 569 19.24 -11.02 30.36
N GLN A 570 19.06 -11.48 31.60
CA GLN A 570 19.22 -12.90 31.94
C GLN A 570 17.86 -13.49 32.30
N CYS A 571 17.50 -14.64 31.71
CA CYS A 571 16.20 -15.24 32.02
C CYS A 571 16.16 -15.73 33.47
N GLY A 572 15.21 -15.22 34.26
CA GLY A 572 15.03 -15.63 35.65
C GLY A 572 14.85 -17.15 35.83
N LYS A 573 14.24 -17.83 34.84
CA LYS A 573 13.86 -19.24 34.85
C LYS A 573 14.94 -20.18 34.32
N CYS A 574 15.45 -19.94 33.11
CA CYS A 574 16.43 -20.81 32.44
C CYS A 574 17.91 -20.37 32.60
N LYS A 575 18.16 -19.20 33.21
CA LYS A 575 19.49 -18.59 33.48
C LYS A 575 20.39 -18.33 32.26
N GLU A 576 20.02 -18.77 31.07
CA GLU A 576 20.56 -18.27 29.81
C GLU A 576 20.40 -16.76 29.69
N ARG A 577 21.32 -16.13 28.93
CA ARG A 577 21.22 -14.72 28.55
C ARG A 577 20.38 -14.49 27.29
N LYS A 578 20.06 -15.53 26.51
CA LYS A 578 19.26 -15.39 25.29
C LYS A 578 17.77 -15.34 25.65
N VAL A 579 17.21 -14.13 25.71
CA VAL A 579 15.84 -13.87 26.18
C VAL A 579 15.08 -13.09 25.10
N SER A 580 13.86 -13.50 24.77
CA SER A 580 12.96 -12.65 23.99
C SER A 580 12.40 -11.57 24.90
N TYR A 581 12.31 -10.33 24.42
CA TYR A 581 11.72 -9.23 25.16
C TYR A 581 10.79 -8.41 24.28
N TYR A 582 9.68 -7.96 24.86
CA TYR A 582 8.87 -6.91 24.26
C TYR A 582 8.66 -5.79 25.28
N GLN A 583 8.68 -4.57 24.76
CA GLN A 583 8.38 -3.38 25.53
C GLN A 583 6.91 -3.01 25.31
N MET A 584 6.18 -2.85 26.40
CA MET A 584 4.78 -2.46 26.40
C MET A 584 4.58 -1.38 27.45
N GLN A 585 3.89 -0.30 27.07
CA GLN A 585 3.50 0.72 28.02
C GLN A 585 2.28 0.20 28.78
N THR A 586 2.46 -0.13 30.06
CA THR A 586 1.43 -0.76 30.90
C THR A 586 0.56 0.25 31.64
N ARG A 587 0.94 1.53 31.63
CA ARG A 587 0.30 2.66 32.30
C ARG A 587 0.31 3.90 31.40
N SER A 588 0.21 5.10 31.98
CA SER A 588 0.24 6.40 31.30
C SER A 588 1.51 6.62 30.45
N ALA A 589 1.40 7.50 29.46
CA ALA A 589 2.38 7.64 28.38
C ALA A 589 3.76 8.19 28.79
N ASP A 590 3.86 8.75 29.99
CA ASP A 590 5.09 9.36 30.53
C ASP A 590 5.95 8.36 31.34
N GLU A 591 5.44 7.16 31.63
CA GLU A 591 6.26 6.09 32.23
C GLU A 591 7.19 5.43 31.19
N PRO A 592 8.43 5.07 31.58
CA PRO A 592 9.34 4.33 30.72
C PRO A 592 8.78 2.93 30.39
N MET A 593 8.99 2.49 29.14
CA MET A 593 8.40 1.27 28.59
C MET A 593 8.70 0.01 29.44
N THR A 594 7.67 -0.58 30.04
CA THR A 594 7.79 -1.82 30.82
C THR A 594 8.33 -2.94 29.94
N THR A 595 9.44 -3.56 30.34
CA THR A 595 10.15 -4.57 29.55
C THR A 595 9.81 -5.97 30.04
N PHE A 596 9.07 -6.74 29.23
CA PHE A 596 8.67 -8.12 29.52
C PHE A 596 9.62 -9.11 28.85
N CYS A 597 10.07 -10.14 29.56
CA CYS A 597 11.14 -11.05 29.12
C CYS A 597 10.73 -12.54 29.20
N GLY A 598 10.94 -13.32 28.13
CA GLY A 598 10.64 -14.76 28.01
C GLY A 598 11.83 -15.63 27.59
N CYS A 599 11.94 -16.85 28.14
CA CYS A 599 13.03 -17.79 27.79
C CYS A 599 12.92 -18.27 26.33
N VAL A 600 14.07 -18.45 25.66
CA VAL A 600 14.17 -18.94 24.27
C VAL A 600 14.69 -20.40 24.20
N GLY A 601 14.88 -21.07 25.35
CA GLY A 601 15.47 -22.41 25.45
C GLY A 601 14.45 -23.56 25.40
N GLU A 602 14.52 -24.32 24.29
CA GLU A 602 14.12 -25.71 24.02
C GLU A 602 12.79 -26.35 24.52
N ILE A 603 12.10 -26.92 23.51
CA ILE A 603 11.25 -28.13 23.49
C ILE A 603 9.88 -28.10 24.22
N GLY A 604 8.83 -28.08 23.39
CA GLY A 604 7.78 -29.11 23.45
C GLY A 604 6.45 -28.76 24.14
N SER A 605 5.35 -28.99 23.42
CA SER A 605 3.94 -28.94 23.86
C SER A 605 3.35 -27.54 24.17
N GLU A 606 2.01 -27.50 24.18
CA GLU A 606 1.18 -26.29 24.08
C GLU A 606 1.43 -25.25 25.18
N GLN A 607 1.70 -23.98 24.80
CA GLN A 607 1.66 -22.85 25.74
C GLN A 607 0.31 -22.14 25.71
N ARG A 608 -0.43 -22.26 26.82
CA ARG A 608 -1.37 -21.21 27.24
C ARG A 608 -0.57 -20.06 27.87
N PRO A 609 -0.99 -18.79 27.73
CA PRO A 609 -0.26 -17.66 28.29
C PRO A 609 -0.20 -17.75 29.82
N GLY A 610 1.02 -17.77 30.36
CA GLY A 610 1.31 -17.72 31.80
C GLY A 610 1.69 -16.31 32.25
N VAL A 611 1.39 -15.97 33.50
CA VAL A 611 1.64 -14.64 34.09
C VAL A 611 3.14 -14.31 34.08
N GLY A 612 3.51 -13.14 33.55
CA GLY A 612 4.87 -12.63 33.53
C GLY A 612 5.31 -12.08 34.90
N VAL A 613 6.63 -12.04 35.13
CA VAL A 613 7.23 -11.50 36.35
C VAL A 613 7.87 -10.14 36.04
N GLU A 614 7.58 -9.16 36.89
CA GLU A 614 8.08 -7.79 36.83
C GLU A 614 9.56 -7.73 37.30
N VAL A 615 10.41 -6.99 36.59
CA VAL A 615 11.85 -6.87 36.90
C VAL A 615 12.25 -5.40 36.93
N GLY A 616 12.15 -4.78 38.12
CA GLY A 616 12.62 -3.41 38.35
C GLY A 616 14.14 -3.32 38.38
N VAL A 617 14.72 -2.34 37.67
CA VAL A 617 16.16 -2.07 37.65
C VAL A 617 16.50 -1.03 38.73
N GLY A 618 16.68 -1.49 39.97
CA GLY A 618 17.17 -0.65 41.07
C GLY A 618 18.70 -0.64 41.13
N MET A 619 19.32 0.54 41.19
CA MET A 619 20.75 0.69 41.46
C MET A 619 21.04 0.65 42.97
N GLY A 620 22.03 -0.16 43.38
CA GLY A 620 22.82 0.08 44.60
C GLY A 620 22.50 -0.77 45.85
N MET A 621 23.51 -1.53 46.29
CA MET A 621 23.82 -1.95 47.68
C MET A 621 22.79 -2.80 48.50
N GLY A 622 23.24 -3.92 49.12
CA GLY A 622 22.55 -4.50 50.30
C GLY A 622 22.46 -6.03 50.49
N ILE A 623 23.59 -6.71 50.76
CA ILE A 623 23.78 -7.85 51.69
C ILE A 623 22.61 -8.87 51.95
N TRP A 624 22.80 -10.13 51.52
CA TRP A 624 22.40 -11.44 52.13
C TRP A 624 21.08 -11.61 52.94
N SER A 625 20.21 -12.59 52.57
CA SER A 625 20.19 -13.96 53.18
C SER A 625 18.89 -14.82 52.97
N MET A 626 19.10 -16.15 52.91
CA MET A 626 18.27 -17.36 53.19
C MET A 626 16.71 -17.47 53.16
N ARG A 627 16.27 -18.51 52.42
CA ARG A 627 15.11 -19.46 52.53
C ARG A 627 14.21 -19.48 53.80
N ARG A 628 12.89 -19.74 53.60
CA ARG A 628 12.12 -20.98 53.98
C ARG A 628 10.60 -20.84 53.65
N GLU A 629 9.94 -21.79 52.95
CA GLU A 629 9.29 -23.08 53.34
C GLU A 629 7.81 -23.01 53.84
N GLU A 630 6.88 -23.45 52.96
CA GLU A 630 5.72 -24.34 53.18
C GLU A 630 4.45 -24.03 54.05
N ARG A 631 3.31 -24.51 53.51
CA ARG A 631 2.06 -25.08 54.12
C ARG A 631 0.90 -24.21 54.65
N SER A 632 -0.18 -24.31 53.86
CA SER A 632 -1.63 -24.34 54.13
C SER A 632 -2.17 -24.61 55.55
N PHE A 633 -3.32 -23.99 55.88
CA PHE A 633 -4.42 -24.58 56.67
C PHE A 633 -5.79 -23.90 56.34
N THR A 634 -6.91 -24.40 56.91
CA THR A 634 -8.30 -24.17 56.43
C THR A 634 -9.33 -24.20 57.59
N VAL A 635 -10.57 -23.67 57.40
CA VAL A 635 -11.91 -24.09 57.94
C VAL A 635 -12.80 -22.97 58.55
N ALA A 636 -14.12 -23.05 58.26
CA ALA A 636 -15.32 -22.41 58.85
C ALA A 636 -15.52 -20.88 58.74
N THR A 637 -16.68 -20.25 58.42
CA THR A 637 -18.16 -20.49 58.51
C THR A 637 -18.80 -20.21 59.89
N SER A 638 -19.92 -19.47 60.07
CA SER A 638 -20.93 -18.89 59.12
C SER A 638 -21.87 -17.83 59.75
N SER A 639 -22.38 -16.88 58.93
CA SER A 639 -23.67 -16.12 59.06
C SER A 639 -23.87 -15.19 60.29
N ILE A 640 -24.70 -14.13 60.35
CA ILE A 640 -25.89 -13.56 59.62
C ILE A 640 -25.76 -11.99 59.73
N LEU A 641 -26.34 -11.00 59.01
CA LEU A 641 -27.39 -10.78 57.98
C LEU A 641 -26.74 -10.50 56.57
N HIS A 642 -27.25 -9.84 55.50
CA HIS A 642 -28.34 -8.88 55.14
C HIS A 642 -28.22 -7.44 55.73
N ASP A 643 -28.66 -6.33 55.08
CA ASP A 643 -28.92 -5.98 53.67
C ASP A 643 -28.05 -4.71 53.38
N ILE A 644 -27.44 -4.50 52.21
CA ILE A 644 -28.08 -4.03 50.96
C ILE A 644 -27.47 -4.72 49.72
N LYS A 645 -28.31 -4.93 48.71
CA LYS A 645 -28.07 -5.63 47.42
C LYS A 645 -27.49 -4.67 46.36
N MET A 646 -26.80 -5.04 45.27
CA MET A 646 -26.25 -6.29 44.68
C MET A 646 -25.33 -5.85 43.49
N ASN A 647 -24.52 -6.62 42.75
CA ASN A 647 -24.09 -8.03 42.68
C ASN A 647 -22.71 -8.04 41.96
N ARG A 648 -21.75 -8.99 41.99
CA ARG A 648 -21.62 -10.41 42.44
C ARG A 648 -22.30 -11.48 41.56
N TRP A 649 -21.64 -12.59 41.18
CA TRP A 649 -20.18 -12.89 41.12
C TRP A 649 -19.91 -14.19 40.32
N ALA A 650 -18.68 -14.30 39.79
CA ALA A 650 -17.79 -15.49 39.75
C ALA A 650 -18.21 -16.86 39.16
N PHE A 651 -17.15 -17.58 38.73
CA PHE A 651 -17.12 -19.01 38.38
C PHE A 651 -17.49 -19.94 39.54
N ASN A 652 -17.88 -21.18 39.20
CA ASN A 652 -17.54 -22.34 40.03
C ASN A 652 -17.39 -23.62 39.19
N VAL A 653 -16.54 -24.55 39.64
CA VAL A 653 -16.28 -25.85 38.99
C VAL A 653 -16.47 -26.96 40.02
N VAL A 654 -17.06 -28.09 39.61
CA VAL A 654 -17.19 -29.28 40.44
C VAL A 654 -16.52 -30.47 39.75
N GLN A 655 -15.63 -31.16 40.46
CA GLN A 655 -15.05 -32.43 40.02
C GLN A 655 -15.96 -33.61 40.38
N LEU A 656 -15.87 -34.69 39.60
CA LEU A 656 -16.09 -36.06 40.07
C LEU A 656 -15.08 -36.98 39.37
N THR A 657 -14.73 -38.09 40.03
CA THR A 657 -13.55 -38.93 39.71
C THR A 657 -13.88 -40.41 40.00
N VAL A 658 -13.04 -41.36 39.52
CA VAL A 658 -13.09 -42.83 39.76
C VAL A 658 -14.15 -43.52 38.85
N ALA A 659 -13.94 -44.69 38.23
CA ALA A 659 -13.02 -45.81 38.51
C ALA A 659 -12.36 -46.46 37.26
N ARG A 660 -11.36 -47.33 37.50
CA ARG A 660 -10.84 -48.35 36.55
C ARG A 660 -11.60 -49.67 36.68
N ARG A 661 -11.85 -50.38 35.56
CA ARG A 661 -11.88 -51.86 35.35
C ARG A 661 -12.32 -52.19 33.90
N SER A 662 -12.20 -53.39 33.32
CA SER A 662 -11.09 -54.37 33.22
C SER A 662 -11.56 -55.63 32.43
N ARG A 663 -11.16 -55.81 31.15
CA ARG A 663 -11.23 -57.08 30.36
C ARG A 663 -12.66 -57.66 30.07
N PRO A 664 -12.82 -58.80 29.36
CA PRO A 664 -12.38 -59.16 27.98
C PRO A 664 -13.53 -59.81 27.14
N PHE A 665 -13.19 -60.75 26.22
CA PHE A 665 -14.01 -61.43 25.16
C PHE A 665 -14.30 -60.55 23.94
N GLU A 666 -13.95 -60.87 22.69
CA GLU A 666 -13.37 -62.07 22.02
C GLU A 666 -14.34 -63.19 21.55
N ARG A 667 -14.45 -63.30 20.21
CA ARG A 667 -14.59 -64.50 19.35
C ARG A 667 -15.95 -65.21 19.09
N ASP A 668 -15.87 -66.02 18.03
CA ASP A 668 -16.72 -67.14 17.55
C ASP A 668 -17.97 -66.81 16.68
N LEU A 669 -18.27 -67.55 15.59
CA LEU A 669 -17.69 -68.79 15.01
C LEU A 669 -17.88 -68.93 13.46
N CYS A 670 -17.42 -70.04 12.87
CA CYS A 670 -17.33 -70.44 11.43
C CYS A 670 -18.68 -70.47 10.64
N SER A 671 -18.79 -70.69 9.31
CA SER A 671 -18.25 -71.74 8.39
C SER A 671 -18.62 -71.43 6.90
N ALA A 672 -18.16 -72.08 5.82
CA ALA A 672 -17.01 -72.96 5.49
C ALA A 672 -17.00 -73.28 3.94
N ASP A 673 -16.10 -74.17 3.50
CA ASP A 673 -16.08 -74.96 2.23
C ASP A 673 -15.77 -74.31 0.85
N GLY A 674 -15.15 -75.11 -0.04
CA GLY A 674 -14.79 -74.82 -1.45
C GLY A 674 -15.47 -75.80 -2.44
N PRO A 675 -14.91 -76.15 -3.64
CA PRO A 675 -13.53 -75.98 -4.13
C PRO A 675 -13.42 -75.22 -5.49
N ALA A 676 -12.27 -75.31 -6.17
CA ALA A 676 -11.90 -74.48 -7.32
C ALA A 676 -12.03 -75.13 -8.73
N THR A 677 -12.02 -74.30 -9.78
CA THR A 677 -11.55 -74.60 -11.15
C THR A 677 -11.15 -73.30 -11.88
N GLU A 678 -10.57 -73.39 -13.08
CA GLU A 678 -9.68 -72.36 -13.66
C GLU A 678 -10.28 -71.29 -14.60
N ARG A 679 -9.64 -70.11 -14.60
CA ARG A 679 -9.42 -69.15 -15.73
C ARG A 679 -10.59 -68.76 -16.65
N ASN A 680 -10.97 -67.47 -16.62
CA ASN A 680 -10.47 -66.52 -17.63
C ASN A 680 -10.79 -65.03 -17.37
N ASN A 681 -9.97 -64.17 -17.96
CA ASN A 681 -10.04 -62.70 -18.12
C ASN A 681 -11.36 -61.98 -17.81
N THR A 682 -11.34 -61.02 -16.87
CA THR A 682 -11.28 -59.57 -17.17
C THR A 682 -11.20 -58.74 -15.88
N CYS A 683 -10.58 -57.56 -15.93
CA CYS A 683 -10.72 -56.54 -14.87
C CYS A 683 -12.06 -55.81 -15.06
N PRO A 684 -12.75 -55.44 -13.97
CA PRO A 684 -12.75 -54.02 -13.63
C PRO A 684 -12.47 -53.72 -12.14
N PHE A 685 -12.32 -52.43 -11.84
CA PHE A 685 -12.04 -51.80 -10.54
C PHE A 685 -12.83 -52.34 -9.33
N PRO A 686 -12.19 -52.36 -8.15
CA PRO A 686 -12.81 -52.09 -6.87
C PRO A 686 -12.37 -50.74 -6.26
N SER A 687 -13.33 -50.12 -5.58
CA SER A 687 -13.22 -48.96 -4.69
C SER A 687 -12.13 -49.06 -3.61
N ILE A 688 -11.54 -47.92 -3.25
CA ILE A 688 -10.78 -47.71 -2.00
C ILE A 688 -11.71 -47.03 -0.96
N GLU A 689 -11.57 -47.39 0.31
CA GLU A 689 -12.45 -46.92 1.39
C GLU A 689 -12.17 -45.47 1.83
N MET A 690 -13.20 -44.80 2.34
CA MET A 690 -13.19 -43.35 2.62
C MET A 690 -12.51 -42.97 3.94
N ALA A 691 -11.65 -43.84 4.49
CA ALA A 691 -10.97 -43.67 5.78
C ALA A 691 -9.56 -43.05 5.65
N ASP A 692 -8.76 -43.50 4.67
CA ASP A 692 -7.36 -43.07 4.54
C ASP A 692 -7.19 -41.60 4.11
N VAL A 693 -8.24 -41.01 3.51
CA VAL A 693 -8.25 -39.61 3.04
C VAL A 693 -8.12 -38.60 4.18
N LEU A 694 -8.53 -38.97 5.41
CA LEU A 694 -8.54 -38.06 6.57
C LEU A 694 -7.22 -38.03 7.37
N LEU A 695 -6.30 -38.96 7.14
CA LEU A 695 -4.98 -38.95 7.78
C LEU A 695 -3.90 -38.30 6.90
N ALA A 696 -4.09 -38.28 5.57
CA ALA A 696 -3.18 -37.62 4.63
C ALA A 696 -3.29 -36.07 4.62
N SER A 697 -4.26 -35.48 5.34
CA SER A 697 -4.57 -34.05 5.28
C SER A 697 -3.99 -33.20 6.42
N GLN A 698 -3.12 -33.73 7.28
CA GLN A 698 -2.50 -32.99 8.40
C GLN A 698 -0.98 -32.77 8.28
N THR A 699 -0.37 -33.16 7.16
CA THR A 699 1.05 -32.85 6.84
C THR A 699 1.18 -32.22 5.45
N ARG A 700 0.64 -31.00 5.32
CA ARG A 700 1.11 -30.01 4.34
C ARG A 700 1.62 -28.82 5.12
N GLU A 701 2.92 -28.79 5.35
CA GLU A 701 3.60 -27.56 5.77
C GLU A 701 3.46 -26.54 4.62
N GLU A 702 3.18 -25.29 4.97
CA GLU A 702 3.16 -24.21 3.97
C GLU A 702 4.60 -23.99 3.46
N GLY A 703 4.78 -23.97 2.14
CA GLY A 703 6.09 -23.89 1.50
C GLY A 703 6.79 -22.55 1.71
N GLY A 704 7.35 -22.33 2.89
CA GLY A 704 8.05 -21.11 3.27
C GLY A 704 9.34 -20.90 2.46
N GLN A 705 9.53 -19.70 1.94
CA GLN A 705 10.74 -19.34 1.19
C GLN A 705 11.98 -19.33 2.11
N VAL A 706 12.78 -20.40 2.08
CA VAL A 706 14.02 -20.47 2.87
C VAL A 706 15.18 -19.81 2.13
N GLU A 707 15.54 -18.61 2.57
CA GLU A 707 16.68 -17.84 2.08
C GLU A 707 18.01 -18.46 2.54
N LEU A 708 18.90 -18.78 1.59
CA LEU A 708 20.23 -19.35 1.86
C LEU A 708 21.19 -18.24 2.32
N LYS A 709 21.47 -18.20 3.63
CA LYS A 709 22.30 -17.15 4.25
C LYS A 709 23.75 -17.56 4.45
N GLU A 710 23.98 -18.83 4.77
CA GLU A 710 25.29 -19.38 5.13
C GLU A 710 25.44 -20.79 4.53
N ASN A 711 26.70 -21.25 4.43
CA ASN A 711 27.09 -22.63 4.13
C ASN A 711 26.54 -23.20 2.80
N ALA A 712 26.78 -22.50 1.68
CA ALA A 712 26.29 -22.88 0.34
C ALA A 712 27.40 -23.38 -0.62
N THR A 713 27.26 -24.60 -1.13
CA THR A 713 28.10 -25.18 -2.19
C THR A 713 27.48 -24.91 -3.57
N ILE A 714 28.10 -24.08 -4.39
CA ILE A 714 27.63 -23.72 -5.74
C ILE A 714 28.42 -24.49 -6.79
N VAL A 715 27.80 -25.49 -7.40
CA VAL A 715 28.39 -26.31 -8.46
C VAL A 715 28.02 -25.73 -9.82
N VAL A 716 29.01 -25.27 -10.58
CA VAL A 716 28.85 -24.80 -11.97
C VAL A 716 29.21 -25.94 -12.92
N LEU A 717 28.19 -26.65 -13.41
CA LEU A 717 28.36 -27.71 -14.38
C LEU A 717 28.49 -27.12 -15.78
N GLY A 718 29.50 -27.55 -16.53
CA GLY A 718 29.91 -26.89 -17.77
C GLY A 718 30.86 -25.70 -17.55
N ALA A 719 31.59 -25.67 -16.42
CA ALA A 719 32.49 -24.55 -16.06
C ALA A 719 33.56 -24.20 -17.10
N SER A 720 33.99 -25.14 -17.96
CA SER A 720 34.91 -24.85 -19.07
C SER A 720 34.23 -24.18 -20.27
N GLY A 721 32.89 -24.08 -20.29
CA GLY A 721 32.08 -23.53 -21.37
C GLY A 721 32.10 -21.99 -21.49
N ASP A 722 31.53 -21.49 -22.58
CA ASP A 722 31.57 -20.07 -22.93
C ASP A 722 30.60 -19.21 -22.10
N LEU A 723 29.44 -19.76 -21.72
CA LEU A 723 28.48 -19.08 -20.83
C LEU A 723 29.08 -18.89 -19.43
N ALA A 724 29.70 -19.93 -18.88
CA ALA A 724 30.30 -19.91 -17.55
C ALA A 724 31.37 -18.80 -17.43
N LYS A 725 32.30 -18.74 -18.39
CA LYS A 725 33.36 -17.71 -18.39
C LYS A 725 32.84 -16.30 -18.69
N LYS A 726 31.81 -16.15 -19.56
CA LYS A 726 31.32 -14.83 -20.00
C LYS A 726 30.26 -14.20 -19.09
N LYS A 727 29.49 -15.01 -18.34
CA LYS A 727 28.38 -14.52 -17.50
C LYS A 727 28.33 -15.16 -16.11
N THR A 728 28.37 -16.49 -15.96
CA THR A 728 28.11 -17.13 -14.65
C THR A 728 29.16 -16.80 -13.59
N PHE A 729 30.46 -16.99 -13.87
CA PHE A 729 31.52 -16.62 -12.92
C PHE A 729 31.63 -15.10 -12.69
N PRO A 730 31.56 -14.23 -13.72
CA PRO A 730 31.46 -12.79 -13.52
C PRO A 730 30.28 -12.36 -12.63
N ALA A 731 29.13 -13.01 -12.74
CA ALA A 731 27.97 -12.72 -11.89
C ALA A 731 28.14 -13.22 -10.44
N LEU A 732 28.72 -14.41 -10.23
CA LEU A 732 29.08 -14.90 -8.89
C LEU A 732 30.11 -13.98 -8.21
N PHE A 733 31.11 -13.49 -8.95
CA PHE A 733 32.02 -12.44 -8.47
C PHE A 733 31.28 -11.11 -8.21
N GLY A 734 30.31 -10.78 -9.06
CA GLY A 734 29.42 -9.63 -8.94
C GLY A 734 28.61 -9.60 -7.63
N LEU A 735 28.13 -10.76 -7.19
CA LEU A 735 27.48 -10.93 -5.88
C LEU A 735 28.49 -10.97 -4.73
N TYR A 736 29.67 -11.58 -4.92
CA TYR A 736 30.73 -11.62 -3.91
C TYR A 736 31.25 -10.23 -3.54
N ARG A 737 31.66 -9.40 -4.52
CA ARG A 737 32.17 -8.02 -4.27
C ARG A 737 31.18 -7.13 -3.51
N ASN A 738 29.88 -7.46 -3.59
CA ASN A 738 28.75 -6.73 -3.03
C ASN A 738 28.22 -7.38 -1.73
N ASN A 739 28.86 -8.43 -1.23
CA ASN A 739 28.45 -9.21 -0.04
C ASN A 739 27.03 -9.84 -0.12
N TYR A 740 26.56 -10.17 -1.32
CA TYR A 740 25.29 -10.87 -1.57
C TYR A 740 25.43 -12.39 -1.77
N LEU A 741 26.67 -12.90 -1.81
CA LEU A 741 26.94 -14.35 -1.79
C LEU A 741 26.74 -14.88 -0.35
N PRO A 742 26.14 -16.07 -0.12
CA PRO A 742 25.98 -16.61 1.23
C PRO A 742 27.32 -16.75 1.97
N LYS A 743 27.35 -16.58 3.29
CA LYS A 743 28.60 -16.74 4.06
C LYS A 743 29.13 -18.16 3.94
N ASN A 744 30.46 -18.32 4.02
CA ASN A 744 31.14 -19.62 3.88
C ASN A 744 30.80 -20.36 2.56
N SER A 745 30.41 -19.64 1.50
CA SER A 745 30.15 -20.26 0.20
C SER A 745 31.41 -20.86 -0.41
N HIS A 746 31.25 -21.97 -1.12
CA HIS A 746 32.29 -22.56 -1.96
C HIS A 746 31.78 -22.76 -3.37
N ILE A 747 32.64 -22.55 -4.37
CA ILE A 747 32.27 -22.67 -5.79
C ILE A 747 33.06 -23.83 -6.40
N ILE A 748 32.38 -24.76 -7.06
CA ILE A 748 32.97 -25.93 -7.70
C ILE A 748 32.65 -25.90 -9.20
N GLY A 749 33.66 -25.70 -10.05
CA GLY A 749 33.52 -25.92 -11.48
C GLY A 749 33.59 -27.41 -11.81
N TYR A 750 32.63 -27.93 -12.58
CA TYR A 750 32.59 -29.33 -13.02
C TYR A 750 32.47 -29.43 -14.54
N ALA A 751 33.43 -30.08 -15.21
CA ALA A 751 33.33 -30.38 -16.65
C ALA A 751 34.23 -31.54 -17.12
N ARG A 752 34.01 -31.99 -18.35
CA ARG A 752 34.79 -33.07 -19.00
C ARG A 752 36.26 -32.71 -19.27
N THR A 753 36.59 -31.42 -19.35
CA THR A 753 37.95 -30.97 -19.63
C THR A 753 38.84 -31.26 -18.42
N LYS A 754 39.97 -31.96 -18.62
CA LYS A 754 41.01 -32.02 -17.59
C LYS A 754 41.76 -30.68 -17.62
N MET A 755 41.70 -29.97 -16.50
CA MET A 755 42.38 -28.70 -16.23
C MET A 755 42.91 -28.78 -14.81
N ASP A 756 44.01 -28.09 -14.51
CA ASP A 756 44.44 -27.85 -13.13
C ASP A 756 43.77 -26.58 -12.56
N GLN A 757 44.05 -26.31 -11.28
CA GLN A 757 43.48 -25.15 -10.57
C GLN A 757 43.98 -23.82 -11.15
N GLU A 758 45.25 -23.72 -11.57
CA GLU A 758 45.83 -22.48 -12.10
C GLU A 758 45.26 -22.14 -13.49
N GLU A 759 45.08 -23.15 -14.35
CA GLU A 759 44.43 -23.00 -15.65
C GLU A 759 42.95 -22.60 -15.50
N PHE A 760 42.26 -23.18 -14.51
CA PHE A 760 40.87 -22.82 -14.18
C PHE A 760 40.75 -21.38 -13.66
N GLU A 761 41.56 -20.98 -12.68
CA GLU A 761 41.58 -19.61 -12.16
C GLU A 761 41.91 -18.57 -13.24
N LYS A 762 42.87 -18.89 -14.13
CA LYS A 762 43.21 -18.06 -15.29
C LYS A 762 42.03 -17.92 -16.26
N ARG A 763 41.24 -18.98 -16.47
CA ARG A 763 40.01 -18.97 -17.30
C ARG A 763 38.88 -18.17 -16.66
N VAL A 764 38.76 -18.18 -15.33
CA VAL A 764 37.79 -17.34 -14.60
C VAL A 764 38.20 -15.86 -14.65
N LYS A 765 39.49 -15.55 -14.42
CA LYS A 765 40.02 -14.18 -14.44
C LYS A 765 39.93 -13.51 -15.82
N SER A 766 40.01 -14.25 -16.94
CA SER A 766 40.10 -13.67 -18.29
C SER A 766 38.93 -12.74 -18.69
N ASN A 767 37.78 -12.89 -18.05
CA ASN A 767 36.55 -12.16 -18.38
C ASN A 767 36.09 -11.20 -17.26
N ILE A 768 36.78 -11.16 -16.12
CA ILE A 768 36.44 -10.30 -14.99
C ILE A 768 37.31 -9.03 -15.05
N LYS A 769 36.67 -7.86 -15.13
CA LYS A 769 37.37 -6.56 -15.16
C LYS A 769 37.60 -6.06 -13.74
N THR A 770 38.86 -5.91 -13.34
CA THR A 770 39.28 -5.34 -12.04
C THR A 770 39.96 -3.97 -12.26
N PRO A 771 39.19 -2.86 -12.40
CA PRO A 771 39.74 -1.53 -12.65
C PRO A 771 40.42 -0.87 -11.45
N THR A 772 40.33 -1.45 -10.24
CA THR A 772 40.95 -0.93 -9.01
C THR A 772 41.69 -2.05 -8.25
N PRO A 773 42.74 -1.73 -7.46
CA PRO A 773 43.48 -2.73 -6.69
C PRO A 773 42.61 -3.51 -5.69
N ASP A 774 41.67 -2.83 -5.02
CA ASP A 774 40.67 -3.45 -4.12
C ASP A 774 39.85 -4.55 -4.80
N LEU A 775 39.49 -4.37 -6.08
CA LEU A 775 38.77 -5.38 -6.84
C LEU A 775 39.67 -6.55 -7.27
N GLU A 776 40.99 -6.35 -7.41
CA GLU A 776 41.93 -7.45 -7.65
C GLU A 776 42.21 -8.26 -6.38
N GLU A 777 42.29 -7.63 -5.21
CA GLU A 777 42.37 -8.34 -3.93
C GLU A 777 41.10 -9.15 -3.65
N LYS A 778 39.91 -8.55 -3.86
CA LYS A 778 38.63 -9.27 -3.79
C LYS A 778 38.54 -10.40 -4.80
N LEU A 779 39.05 -10.22 -6.03
CA LEU A 779 39.11 -11.30 -7.01
C LEU A 779 40.03 -12.44 -6.56
N LYS A 780 41.20 -12.14 -5.96
CA LYS A 780 42.09 -13.17 -5.42
C LYS A 780 41.41 -13.98 -4.30
N SER A 781 40.69 -13.32 -3.40
CA SER A 781 39.90 -13.97 -2.34
C SER A 781 38.77 -14.83 -2.90
N PHE A 782 38.05 -14.35 -3.93
CA PHE A 782 37.02 -15.12 -4.65
C PHE A 782 37.59 -16.35 -5.37
N LEU A 783 38.74 -16.23 -6.03
CA LEU A 783 39.41 -17.37 -6.68
C LEU A 783 39.83 -18.43 -5.65
N GLY A 784 40.28 -18.03 -4.46
CA GLY A 784 40.56 -18.94 -3.34
C GLY A 784 39.34 -19.69 -2.78
N MET A 785 38.12 -19.27 -3.12
CA MET A 785 36.86 -19.98 -2.82
C MET A 785 36.38 -20.87 -3.98
N CYS A 786 37.03 -20.77 -5.15
CA CYS A 786 36.73 -21.54 -6.34
C CYS A 786 37.61 -22.80 -6.41
N SER A 787 37.04 -23.91 -6.85
CA SER A 787 37.75 -25.18 -7.05
C SER A 787 37.24 -25.88 -8.31
N TYR A 788 38.02 -26.83 -8.85
CA TYR A 788 37.66 -27.55 -10.08
C TYR A 788 37.66 -29.07 -9.89
N VAL A 789 36.71 -29.75 -10.55
CA VAL A 789 36.60 -31.21 -10.60
C VAL A 789 36.37 -31.64 -12.06
N ALA A 790 37.27 -32.46 -12.59
CA ALA A 790 37.17 -33.01 -13.94
C ALA A 790 36.36 -34.32 -13.95
N GLY A 791 35.26 -34.38 -14.69
CA GLY A 791 34.37 -35.55 -14.70
C GLY A 791 33.42 -35.60 -15.89
N ALA A 792 32.83 -36.78 -16.12
CA ALA A 792 31.90 -37.01 -17.22
C ALA A 792 30.44 -36.76 -16.80
N TYR A 793 29.55 -36.55 -17.78
CA TYR A 793 28.13 -36.19 -17.53
C TYR A 793 27.19 -37.41 -17.52
N ASP A 794 27.71 -38.56 -17.95
CA ASP A 794 27.03 -39.83 -18.22
C ASP A 794 27.45 -40.95 -17.23
N LYS A 795 28.37 -40.67 -16.31
CA LYS A 795 29.06 -41.68 -15.48
C LYS A 795 28.98 -41.37 -13.99
N ASN A 796 28.55 -42.35 -13.19
CA ASN A 796 28.36 -42.18 -11.74
C ASN A 796 29.67 -41.84 -11.02
N GLU A 797 30.80 -42.35 -11.49
CA GLU A 797 32.13 -42.17 -10.91
C GLU A 797 32.54 -40.68 -10.85
N GLY A 798 32.18 -39.89 -11.86
CA GLY A 798 32.44 -38.45 -11.87
C GLY A 798 31.58 -37.68 -10.86
N PHE A 799 30.32 -38.08 -10.72
CA PHE A 799 29.42 -37.51 -9.71
C PHE A 799 29.80 -37.94 -8.29
N GLN A 800 30.36 -39.13 -8.09
CA GLN A 800 30.83 -39.60 -6.78
C GLN A 800 32.05 -38.80 -6.29
N GLU A 801 33.03 -38.53 -7.15
CA GLU A 801 34.17 -37.67 -6.79
C GLU A 801 33.73 -36.20 -6.57
N LEU A 802 32.74 -35.71 -7.33
CA LEU A 802 32.10 -34.42 -7.09
C LEU A 802 31.41 -34.37 -5.71
N ASN A 803 30.61 -35.38 -5.34
CA ASN A 803 29.96 -35.42 -4.02
C ASN A 803 30.97 -35.47 -2.88
N LYS A 804 32.00 -36.31 -2.99
CA LYS A 804 33.13 -36.34 -2.06
C LYS A 804 33.77 -34.94 -1.93
N LYS A 805 33.88 -34.18 -3.03
CA LYS A 805 34.41 -32.81 -2.98
C LYS A 805 33.48 -31.81 -2.28
N CYS A 806 32.16 -31.94 -2.46
CA CYS A 806 31.18 -31.17 -1.70
C CYS A 806 31.31 -31.48 -0.19
N GLU A 807 31.34 -32.77 0.18
CA GLU A 807 31.50 -33.20 1.57
C GLU A 807 32.81 -32.72 2.22
N GLU A 808 33.93 -32.72 1.50
CA GLU A 808 35.23 -32.18 1.97
C GLU A 808 35.18 -30.68 2.34
N LEU A 809 34.23 -29.95 1.78
CA LEU A 809 34.02 -28.52 2.01
C LEU A 809 32.97 -28.30 3.11
N GLU A 810 31.83 -28.99 3.01
CA GLU A 810 30.71 -28.90 3.97
C GLU A 810 31.12 -29.36 5.39
N LYS A 811 32.02 -30.35 5.50
CA LYS A 811 32.61 -30.78 6.79
C LYS A 811 33.46 -29.71 7.49
N LYS A 812 33.90 -28.66 6.78
CA LYS A 812 34.60 -27.50 7.38
C LYS A 812 33.62 -26.47 7.94
N ASN A 813 32.38 -26.47 7.45
CA ASN A 813 31.39 -25.41 7.68
C ASN A 813 30.24 -25.87 8.59
N GLY A 814 30.49 -26.86 9.45
CA GLY A 814 29.51 -27.34 10.45
C GLY A 814 28.54 -28.43 9.96
N GLY A 815 28.57 -28.82 8.68
CA GLY A 815 27.81 -29.96 8.16
C GLY A 815 26.41 -29.66 7.62
N GLU A 816 26.05 -28.39 7.42
CA GLU A 816 24.92 -28.01 6.57
C GLU A 816 25.31 -28.17 5.08
N ALA A 817 24.52 -28.91 4.31
CA ALA A 817 24.83 -29.24 2.91
C ALA A 817 23.86 -28.54 1.94
N ASN A 818 23.83 -27.20 1.94
CA ASN A 818 23.03 -26.46 0.96
C ASN A 818 23.76 -26.45 -0.40
N ARG A 819 23.14 -27.00 -1.45
CA ARG A 819 23.79 -27.24 -2.75
C ARG A 819 23.01 -26.62 -3.91
N ILE A 820 23.70 -25.82 -4.73
CA ILE A 820 23.11 -25.16 -5.91
C ILE A 820 23.83 -25.65 -7.15
N PHE A 821 23.10 -26.25 -8.08
CA PHE A 821 23.62 -26.86 -9.31
C PHE A 821 23.24 -25.98 -10.51
N TYR A 822 24.23 -25.34 -11.14
CA TYR A 822 24.04 -24.53 -12.34
C TYR A 822 24.39 -25.34 -13.59
N MET A 823 23.39 -25.68 -14.42
CA MET A 823 23.59 -26.39 -15.68
C MET A 823 23.95 -25.43 -16.82
N ALA A 824 25.20 -24.96 -16.89
CA ALA A 824 25.74 -24.23 -18.05
C ALA A 824 26.13 -25.22 -19.17
N LEU A 825 25.16 -26.04 -19.57
CA LEU A 825 25.32 -27.25 -20.40
C LEU A 825 24.41 -27.22 -21.64
N PRO A 826 24.71 -28.00 -22.69
CA PRO A 826 23.78 -28.22 -23.80
C PRO A 826 22.57 -29.10 -23.37
N PRO A 827 21.38 -28.94 -23.98
CA PRO A 827 20.15 -29.62 -23.52
C PRO A 827 20.23 -31.14 -23.51
N ASN A 828 20.98 -31.73 -24.45
CA ASN A 828 21.11 -33.18 -24.59
C ASN A 828 21.78 -33.89 -23.40
N VAL A 829 22.40 -33.15 -22.47
CA VAL A 829 22.93 -33.72 -21.22
C VAL A 829 22.14 -33.29 -19.96
N PHE A 830 21.09 -32.47 -20.07
CA PHE A 830 20.29 -32.06 -18.90
C PHE A 830 19.71 -33.25 -18.13
N THR A 831 19.01 -34.17 -18.82
CA THR A 831 18.38 -35.33 -18.14
C THR A 831 19.42 -36.28 -17.51
N PRO A 832 20.47 -36.75 -18.20
CA PRO A 832 21.51 -37.60 -17.58
C PRO A 832 22.19 -36.94 -16.37
N VAL A 833 22.44 -35.62 -16.44
CA VAL A 833 23.06 -34.88 -15.34
C VAL A 833 22.08 -34.68 -14.18
N ALA A 834 20.80 -34.39 -14.45
CA ALA A 834 19.77 -34.29 -13.41
C ALA A 834 19.61 -35.61 -12.63
N GLN A 835 19.63 -36.75 -13.33
CA GLN A 835 19.65 -38.10 -12.74
C GLN A 835 20.94 -38.35 -11.95
N GLY A 836 22.10 -38.06 -12.54
CA GLY A 836 23.41 -38.26 -11.91
C GLY A 836 23.58 -37.45 -10.62
N LEU A 837 23.11 -36.20 -10.60
CA LEU A 837 23.07 -35.33 -9.44
C LEU A 837 22.10 -35.84 -8.37
N LYS A 838 20.82 -36.08 -8.69
CA LYS A 838 19.83 -36.52 -7.69
C LYS A 838 20.20 -37.87 -7.06
N LYS A 839 20.88 -38.75 -7.81
CA LYS A 839 21.33 -40.07 -7.34
C LYS A 839 22.61 -40.05 -6.49
N ASN A 840 23.60 -39.23 -6.84
CA ASN A 840 24.95 -39.33 -6.24
C ASN A 840 25.42 -38.08 -5.49
N VAL A 841 24.78 -36.92 -5.67
CA VAL A 841 25.25 -35.59 -5.20
C VAL A 841 24.14 -34.81 -4.48
N TYR A 842 22.97 -35.41 -4.27
CA TYR A 842 21.86 -34.79 -3.55
C TYR A 842 22.15 -34.73 -2.05
N PRO A 843 21.92 -33.61 -1.35
CA PRO A 843 22.18 -33.51 0.07
C PRO A 843 21.07 -34.21 0.88
N GLU A 844 21.45 -35.08 1.81
CA GLU A 844 20.50 -35.66 2.79
C GLU A 844 20.01 -34.63 3.83
N LYS A 845 20.79 -33.56 4.05
CA LYS A 845 20.56 -32.54 5.09
C LYS A 845 20.95 -31.14 4.59
N GLY A 846 20.06 -30.53 3.83
CA GLY A 846 20.21 -29.19 3.28
C GLY A 846 19.25 -28.96 2.13
N ILE A 847 19.25 -27.74 1.59
CA ILE A 847 18.42 -27.37 0.44
C ILE A 847 19.21 -27.64 -0.85
N ALA A 848 18.57 -28.29 -1.81
CA ALA A 848 19.07 -28.44 -3.16
C ALA A 848 18.33 -27.48 -4.12
N ARG A 849 19.05 -26.83 -5.04
CA ARG A 849 18.45 -26.02 -6.12
C ARG A 849 19.12 -26.32 -7.45
N LEU A 850 18.33 -26.44 -8.51
CA LEU A 850 18.77 -26.78 -9.86
C LEU A 850 18.43 -25.64 -10.83
N ILE A 851 19.46 -24.90 -11.24
CA ILE A 851 19.36 -23.83 -12.25
C ILE A 851 19.58 -24.44 -13.63
N VAL A 852 18.62 -24.21 -14.54
CA VAL A 852 18.63 -24.78 -15.91
C VAL A 852 18.53 -23.65 -16.94
N GLU A 853 19.34 -23.74 -17.99
CA GLU A 853 19.43 -22.75 -19.08
C GLU A 853 18.55 -23.10 -20.28
N LYS A 854 18.21 -22.09 -21.09
CA LYS A 854 17.50 -22.29 -22.37
C LYS A 854 18.40 -23.00 -23.40
N PRO A 855 17.87 -23.72 -24.41
CA PRO A 855 16.44 -23.90 -24.74
C PRO A 855 15.76 -25.04 -23.99
N PHE A 856 14.46 -24.86 -23.69
CA PHE A 856 13.61 -25.81 -22.99
C PHE A 856 12.66 -26.53 -23.98
N GLY A 857 13.24 -27.30 -24.90
CA GLY A 857 12.57 -27.82 -26.10
C GLY A 857 12.72 -26.89 -27.32
N HIS A 858 12.25 -27.36 -28.49
CA HIS A 858 12.13 -26.58 -29.73
C HIS A 858 10.68 -26.38 -30.18
N ASP A 859 9.75 -27.08 -29.53
CA ASP A 859 8.30 -27.03 -29.72
C ASP A 859 7.60 -27.53 -28.43
N LEU A 860 6.28 -27.60 -28.45
CA LEU A 860 5.45 -28.10 -27.35
C LEU A 860 5.73 -29.56 -26.96
N GLU A 861 6.15 -30.40 -27.90
CA GLU A 861 6.22 -31.86 -27.71
C GLU A 861 7.58 -32.26 -27.13
N SER A 862 8.67 -31.77 -27.74
CA SER A 862 10.02 -31.82 -27.21
C SER A 862 10.16 -31.12 -25.85
N SER A 863 9.44 -30.01 -25.62
CA SER A 863 9.40 -29.35 -24.31
C SER A 863 8.72 -30.23 -23.26
N ARG A 864 7.55 -30.80 -23.57
CA ARG A 864 6.86 -31.75 -22.69
C ARG A 864 7.68 -33.02 -22.40
N ASP A 865 8.47 -33.50 -23.36
CA ASP A 865 9.32 -34.67 -23.14
C ASP A 865 10.49 -34.37 -22.20
N LEU A 866 11.05 -33.15 -22.25
CA LEU A 866 11.99 -32.66 -21.23
C LEU A 866 11.32 -32.49 -19.85
N GLN A 867 10.06 -32.07 -19.79
CA GLN A 867 9.31 -31.98 -18.53
C GLN A 867 9.05 -33.37 -17.92
N LYS A 868 8.56 -34.31 -18.74
CA LYS A 868 8.36 -35.72 -18.36
C LYS A 868 9.65 -36.39 -17.86
N SER A 869 10.82 -35.97 -18.36
CA SER A 869 12.10 -36.54 -17.95
C SER A 869 12.67 -35.93 -16.66
N LEU A 870 12.35 -34.67 -16.34
CA LEU A 870 12.86 -33.95 -15.17
C LEU A 870 11.93 -34.03 -13.94
N ALA A 871 10.62 -33.87 -14.12
CA ALA A 871 9.65 -33.81 -13.02
C ALA A 871 9.58 -35.07 -12.11
N PRO A 872 9.90 -36.30 -12.57
CA PRO A 872 10.02 -37.46 -11.68
C PRO A 872 11.31 -37.49 -10.83
N ILE A 873 12.23 -36.54 -11.05
CA ILE A 873 13.56 -36.50 -10.42
C ILE A 873 13.68 -35.30 -9.47
N TRP A 874 13.22 -34.14 -9.92
CA TRP A 874 13.32 -32.86 -9.21
C TRP A 874 11.94 -32.21 -9.10
N ASN A 875 11.62 -31.66 -7.94
CA ASN A 875 10.37 -30.95 -7.68
C ASN A 875 10.43 -29.51 -8.26
N GLU A 876 9.27 -28.90 -8.52
CA GLU A 876 9.20 -27.58 -9.17
C GLU A 876 9.69 -26.41 -8.29
N ASP A 877 9.74 -26.60 -6.97
CA ASP A 877 10.38 -25.69 -5.99
C ASP A 877 11.91 -25.85 -5.91
N GLU A 878 12.45 -26.94 -6.46
CA GLU A 878 13.90 -27.10 -6.63
C GLU A 878 14.40 -26.49 -7.95
N ILE A 879 13.52 -26.30 -8.94
CA ILE A 879 13.90 -25.97 -10.33
C ILE A 879 13.81 -24.46 -10.62
N PHE A 880 14.88 -23.94 -11.21
CA PHE A 880 15.07 -22.53 -11.56
C PHE A 880 15.41 -22.40 -13.07
N ARG A 881 14.37 -22.43 -13.92
CA ARG A 881 14.50 -22.25 -15.39
C ARG A 881 14.77 -20.77 -15.71
N ILE A 882 15.97 -20.48 -16.21
CA ILE A 882 16.40 -19.10 -16.52
C ILE A 882 15.74 -18.60 -17.81
N ASP A 883 15.05 -17.45 -17.70
CA ASP A 883 15.04 -16.45 -18.76
C ASP A 883 15.76 -15.19 -18.27
N HIS A 884 16.91 -14.88 -18.84
CA HIS A 884 17.74 -13.75 -18.41
C HIS A 884 17.14 -12.36 -18.72
N TYR A 885 15.99 -12.24 -19.40
CA TYR A 885 15.24 -10.99 -19.47
C TYR A 885 14.43 -10.70 -18.20
N LEU A 886 13.98 -11.73 -17.48
CA LEU A 886 13.32 -11.58 -16.18
C LEU A 886 14.26 -10.99 -15.12
N GLY A 887 15.56 -11.24 -15.25
CA GLY A 887 16.60 -10.65 -14.39
C GLY A 887 16.92 -9.17 -14.67
N LYS A 888 16.39 -8.56 -15.74
CA LYS A 888 16.74 -7.16 -16.10
C LYS A 888 15.96 -6.16 -15.26
N GLU A 889 16.66 -5.17 -14.73
CA GLU A 889 16.12 -4.10 -13.86
C GLU A 889 14.81 -3.49 -14.39
N MET A 890 14.77 -3.13 -15.67
CA MET A 890 13.61 -2.49 -16.31
C MET A 890 12.41 -3.43 -16.53
N VAL A 891 12.63 -4.74 -16.49
CA VAL A 891 11.57 -5.77 -16.52
C VAL A 891 11.04 -5.99 -15.11
N LYS A 892 11.92 -6.13 -14.10
CA LYS A 892 11.52 -6.22 -12.68
C LYS A 892 10.75 -4.96 -12.22
N ASN A 893 11.13 -3.78 -12.73
CA ASN A 893 10.45 -2.51 -12.47
C ASN A 893 9.00 -2.43 -13.00
N LEU A 894 8.58 -3.27 -13.95
CA LEU A 894 7.19 -3.27 -14.46
C LEU A 894 6.16 -3.46 -13.34
N LEU A 895 6.44 -4.31 -12.35
CA LEU A 895 5.55 -4.57 -11.23
C LEU A 895 5.31 -3.28 -10.41
N ILE A 896 6.38 -2.53 -10.14
CA ILE A 896 6.35 -1.28 -9.38
C ILE A 896 5.66 -0.19 -10.21
N LEU A 897 6.06 -0.01 -11.48
CA LEU A 897 5.45 0.95 -12.40
C LEU A 897 3.93 0.74 -12.49
N ARG A 898 3.47 -0.48 -12.74
CA ARG A 898 2.04 -0.77 -12.96
C ARG A 898 1.20 -0.72 -11.68
N PHE A 899 1.68 -1.26 -10.56
CA PHE A 899 0.85 -1.50 -9.38
C PHE A 899 1.06 -0.54 -8.21
N ALA A 900 2.18 0.20 -8.15
CA ALA A 900 2.38 1.26 -7.17
C ALA A 900 1.87 2.64 -7.64
N ASN A 901 1.68 2.85 -8.95
CA ASN A 901 1.29 4.14 -9.51
C ASN A 901 -0.18 4.15 -9.96
N ALA A 902 -1.06 4.77 -9.17
CA ALA A 902 -2.51 4.77 -9.42
C ALA A 902 -2.91 5.28 -10.81
N PHE A 903 -2.21 6.28 -11.36
CA PHE A 903 -2.51 6.84 -12.68
C PHE A 903 -2.16 5.87 -13.84
N LEU A 904 -1.08 5.09 -13.69
CA LEU A 904 -0.76 4.02 -14.64
C LEU A 904 -1.76 2.87 -14.49
N GLY A 905 -2.04 2.42 -13.27
CA GLY A 905 -3.03 1.37 -13.02
C GLY A 905 -4.43 1.68 -13.59
N ALA A 906 -4.90 2.93 -13.49
CA ALA A 906 -6.17 3.38 -14.06
C ALA A 906 -6.19 3.40 -15.60
N THR A 907 -5.03 3.65 -16.24
CA THR A 907 -4.90 3.73 -17.71
C THR A 907 -4.43 2.43 -18.36
N TRP A 908 -4.13 1.38 -17.58
CA TRP A 908 -3.55 0.12 -18.09
C TRP A 908 -4.57 -0.86 -18.69
N ASN A 909 -5.38 -0.40 -19.66
CA ASN A 909 -6.45 -1.20 -20.28
C ASN A 909 -6.86 -0.66 -21.66
N ARG A 910 -7.63 -1.47 -22.39
CA ARG A 910 -8.20 -1.22 -23.73
C ARG A 910 -8.97 0.10 -23.93
N HIS A 911 -9.46 0.75 -22.89
CA HIS A 911 -10.13 2.05 -23.04
C HIS A 911 -9.14 3.19 -23.30
N TYR A 912 -7.89 3.04 -22.85
CA TYR A 912 -6.85 4.06 -22.98
C TYR A 912 -5.68 3.63 -23.87
N ILE A 913 -5.36 2.33 -23.96
CA ILE A 913 -4.26 1.81 -24.78
C ILE A 913 -4.78 1.40 -26.16
N SER A 914 -4.13 1.87 -27.23
CA SER A 914 -4.46 1.48 -28.61
C SER A 914 -3.67 0.27 -29.09
N ASN A 915 -2.38 0.18 -28.74
CA ASN A 915 -1.50 -0.93 -29.09
C ASN A 915 -0.32 -1.00 -28.11
N VAL A 916 0.23 -2.21 -27.96
CA VAL A 916 1.48 -2.46 -27.24
C VAL A 916 2.50 -2.98 -28.23
N GLN A 917 3.73 -2.50 -28.16
CA GLN A 917 4.86 -2.99 -28.94
C GLN A 917 5.99 -3.44 -28.02
N ILE A 918 6.57 -4.58 -28.32
CA ILE A 918 7.79 -5.08 -27.67
C ILE A 918 8.81 -5.32 -28.78
N THR A 919 9.92 -4.59 -28.74
CA THR A 919 10.91 -4.57 -29.81
C THR A 919 12.27 -4.99 -29.28
N PHE A 920 12.93 -5.92 -29.96
CA PHE A 920 14.32 -6.32 -29.79
C PHE A 920 15.06 -6.15 -31.12
N LYS A 921 16.26 -5.58 -31.06
CA LYS A 921 17.15 -5.38 -32.19
C LYS A 921 18.61 -5.63 -31.80
N GLU A 922 19.30 -6.40 -32.63
CA GLU A 922 20.75 -6.58 -32.59
C GLU A 922 21.37 -6.02 -33.89
N PRO A 923 22.46 -5.22 -33.84
CA PRO A 923 23.10 -4.63 -35.01
C PRO A 923 24.19 -5.52 -35.62
N PHE A 924 24.37 -6.72 -35.07
CA PHE A 924 25.28 -7.75 -35.57
C PHE A 924 24.47 -8.93 -36.13
N GLY A 925 25.08 -9.72 -37.01
CA GLY A 925 24.45 -10.90 -37.63
C GLY A 925 24.56 -12.15 -36.75
N THR A 926 24.63 -13.32 -37.38
CA THR A 926 24.99 -14.57 -36.69
C THR A 926 26.47 -14.67 -36.31
N GLU A 927 27.33 -13.90 -37.01
CA GLU A 927 28.77 -13.77 -36.77
C GLU A 927 29.47 -15.15 -36.65
N GLY A 928 29.36 -15.96 -37.71
CA GLY A 928 30.02 -17.28 -37.82
C GLY A 928 29.35 -18.40 -37.01
N ARG A 929 28.08 -18.21 -36.65
CA ARG A 929 27.22 -19.22 -35.99
C ARG A 929 25.91 -19.44 -36.76
N GLY A 930 25.91 -19.15 -38.06
CA GLY A 930 24.76 -19.23 -38.95
C GLY A 930 24.03 -20.57 -38.87
N GLY A 931 24.75 -21.69 -39.01
CA GLY A 931 24.17 -23.05 -38.97
C GLY A 931 23.52 -23.43 -37.64
N TYR A 932 24.08 -23.00 -36.49
CA TYR A 932 23.42 -23.22 -35.20
C TYR A 932 22.17 -22.35 -35.02
N PHE A 933 22.14 -21.17 -35.65
CA PHE A 933 20.95 -20.33 -35.68
C PHE A 933 19.90 -20.83 -36.69
N ASP A 934 20.31 -21.55 -37.74
CA ASP A 934 19.44 -22.08 -38.78
C ASP A 934 18.40 -23.08 -38.22
N GLU A 935 18.83 -23.97 -37.32
CA GLU A 935 17.98 -24.93 -36.60
C GLU A 935 16.98 -24.26 -35.62
N ILE A 936 17.13 -22.96 -35.33
CA ILE A 936 16.43 -22.26 -34.24
C ILE A 936 15.53 -21.14 -34.77
N GLY A 937 16.08 -20.22 -35.56
CA GLY A 937 15.42 -19.01 -36.04
C GLY A 937 15.10 -17.98 -34.94
N ILE A 938 14.81 -16.74 -35.36
CA ILE A 938 14.59 -15.62 -34.42
C ILE A 938 13.38 -15.83 -33.49
N ILE A 939 12.40 -16.61 -33.94
CA ILE A 939 11.17 -16.89 -33.20
C ILE A 939 11.48 -17.74 -31.95
N ARG A 940 12.27 -18.81 -32.09
CA ARG A 940 12.70 -19.65 -30.95
C ARG A 940 13.83 -19.00 -30.14
N ASP A 941 14.75 -18.27 -30.78
CA ASP A 941 15.85 -17.59 -30.04
C ASP A 941 15.31 -16.49 -29.12
N VAL A 942 14.37 -15.64 -29.56
CA VAL A 942 14.02 -14.39 -28.85
C VAL A 942 12.53 -14.20 -28.58
N MET A 943 11.63 -14.63 -29.47
CA MET A 943 10.21 -14.28 -29.34
C MET A 943 9.45 -15.15 -28.33
N GLN A 944 9.56 -16.49 -28.48
CA GLN A 944 8.86 -17.46 -27.64
C GLN A 944 9.23 -17.36 -26.15
N ASN A 945 10.47 -16.96 -25.86
CA ASN A 945 10.97 -16.74 -24.50
C ASN A 945 11.00 -15.23 -24.18
N HIS A 946 12.07 -14.51 -24.52
CA HIS A 946 12.36 -13.18 -23.98
C HIS A 946 11.22 -12.15 -24.19
N LEU A 947 10.65 -12.06 -25.40
CA LEU A 947 9.59 -11.07 -25.66
C LEU A 947 8.25 -11.48 -25.02
N LEU A 948 7.93 -12.78 -25.02
CA LEU A 948 6.72 -13.30 -24.39
C LEU A 948 6.77 -13.18 -22.86
N GLN A 949 7.92 -13.45 -22.25
CA GLN A 949 8.16 -13.24 -20.82
C GLN A 949 7.92 -11.78 -20.42
N VAL A 950 8.49 -10.83 -21.17
CA VAL A 950 8.23 -9.39 -20.99
C VAL A 950 6.75 -9.04 -21.22
N LEU A 951 6.09 -9.67 -22.21
CA LEU A 951 4.65 -9.49 -22.45
C LEU A 951 3.80 -9.92 -21.25
N THR A 952 4.08 -11.07 -20.64
CA THR A 952 3.28 -11.54 -19.48
C THR A 952 3.29 -10.51 -18.35
N ILE A 953 4.46 -10.00 -17.96
CA ILE A 953 4.59 -9.02 -16.87
C ILE A 953 3.95 -7.66 -17.24
N LEU A 954 4.01 -7.26 -18.51
CA LEU A 954 3.34 -6.06 -19.01
C LEU A 954 1.81 -6.21 -19.00
N ALA A 955 1.29 -7.40 -19.32
CA ALA A 955 -0.13 -7.62 -19.55
C ALA A 955 -0.91 -8.17 -18.33
N MET A 956 -0.26 -8.88 -17.41
CA MET A 956 -0.91 -9.64 -16.33
C MET A 956 -1.78 -8.78 -15.41
N GLU A 957 -2.78 -9.39 -14.77
CA GLU A 957 -3.58 -8.69 -13.76
C GLU A 957 -2.73 -8.34 -12.52
N ARG A 958 -3.33 -7.59 -11.58
CA ARG A 958 -2.67 -7.34 -10.30
C ARG A 958 -2.66 -8.64 -9.48
N PRO A 959 -1.48 -9.20 -9.13
CA PRO A 959 -1.41 -10.41 -8.33
C PRO A 959 -1.92 -10.16 -6.91
N ILE A 960 -2.35 -11.22 -6.24
CA ILE A 960 -2.94 -11.16 -4.89
C ILE A 960 -1.91 -10.64 -3.88
N SER A 961 -0.66 -11.08 -3.99
CA SER A 961 0.49 -10.57 -3.24
C SER A 961 1.75 -10.49 -4.11
N PHE A 962 2.92 -10.29 -3.48
CA PHE A 962 4.23 -10.41 -4.12
C PHE A 962 4.84 -11.82 -3.94
N SER A 963 4.05 -12.84 -3.58
CA SER A 963 4.53 -14.22 -3.56
C SER A 963 4.89 -14.70 -4.97
N PRO A 964 5.87 -15.63 -5.12
CA PRO A 964 6.22 -16.16 -6.43
C PRO A 964 5.04 -16.81 -7.17
N GLU A 965 4.18 -17.54 -6.46
CA GLU A 965 3.05 -18.22 -7.11
C GLU A 965 1.94 -17.26 -7.53
N ASP A 966 1.63 -16.22 -6.75
CA ASP A 966 0.65 -15.20 -7.17
C ASP A 966 1.13 -14.49 -8.46
N ILE A 967 2.43 -14.22 -8.57
CA ILE A 967 3.02 -13.60 -9.77
C ILE A 967 3.00 -14.58 -10.95
N ARG A 968 3.43 -15.84 -10.75
CA ARG A 968 3.48 -16.85 -11.82
C ARG A 968 2.09 -17.26 -12.31
N ASP A 969 1.10 -17.35 -11.43
CA ASP A 969 -0.29 -17.64 -11.80
C ASP A 969 -0.90 -16.54 -12.70
N GLU A 970 -0.61 -15.27 -12.44
CA GLU A 970 -1.09 -14.17 -13.31
C GLU A 970 -0.35 -14.13 -14.66
N LYS A 971 0.95 -14.47 -14.71
CA LYS A 971 1.68 -14.66 -15.97
C LYS A 971 1.06 -15.79 -16.81
N VAL A 972 0.81 -16.95 -16.19
CA VAL A 972 0.18 -18.11 -16.82
C VAL A 972 -1.26 -17.80 -17.27
N ARG A 973 -2.02 -17.01 -16.49
CA ARG A 973 -3.38 -16.59 -16.86
C ARG A 973 -3.39 -15.74 -18.13
N VAL A 974 -2.37 -14.90 -18.36
CA VAL A 974 -2.20 -14.20 -19.64
C VAL A 974 -1.93 -15.18 -20.77
N LEU A 975 -0.97 -16.08 -20.62
CA LEU A 975 -0.61 -17.04 -21.69
C LEU A 975 -1.79 -17.91 -22.11
N ARG A 976 -2.59 -18.39 -21.14
CA ARG A 976 -3.81 -19.17 -21.41
C ARG A 976 -4.94 -18.36 -22.08
N ALA A 977 -4.84 -17.03 -22.09
CA ALA A 977 -5.76 -16.13 -22.81
C ALA A 977 -5.23 -15.70 -24.19
N ILE A 978 -4.04 -16.13 -24.60
CA ILE A 978 -3.49 -15.88 -25.94
C ILE A 978 -3.82 -17.08 -26.84
N PRO A 979 -4.51 -16.88 -27.99
CA PRO A 979 -4.71 -17.95 -28.97
C PRO A 979 -3.39 -18.24 -29.72
N PRO A 980 -3.26 -19.41 -30.37
CA PRO A 980 -2.16 -19.66 -31.32
C PRO A 980 -2.05 -18.56 -32.37
N ILE A 981 -0.81 -18.23 -32.75
CA ILE A 981 -0.54 -17.15 -33.70
C ILE A 981 -1.01 -17.58 -35.10
N ASP A 982 -1.85 -16.77 -35.72
CA ASP A 982 -2.31 -16.96 -37.10
C ASP A 982 -1.22 -16.48 -38.08
N PRO A 983 -0.80 -17.28 -39.08
CA PRO A 983 0.23 -16.89 -40.02
C PRO A 983 -0.02 -15.58 -40.78
N LYS A 984 -1.29 -15.14 -40.93
CA LYS A 984 -1.61 -13.84 -41.54
C LYS A 984 -1.17 -12.65 -40.66
N ASP A 985 -1.05 -12.86 -39.36
CA ASP A 985 -0.71 -11.85 -38.36
C ASP A 985 0.82 -11.81 -38.12
N VAL A 986 1.62 -12.25 -39.10
CA VAL A 986 3.08 -12.42 -39.05
C VAL A 986 3.74 -11.93 -40.35
N ILE A 987 4.89 -11.28 -40.23
CA ILE A 987 5.89 -11.14 -41.30
C ILE A 987 7.25 -11.67 -40.82
N ILE A 988 8.00 -12.29 -41.73
CA ILE A 988 9.35 -12.83 -41.49
C ILE A 988 10.32 -12.27 -42.51
N GLY A 989 11.58 -12.08 -42.11
CA GLY A 989 12.62 -11.55 -42.98
C GLY A 989 13.99 -12.19 -42.76
N GLN A 990 14.87 -12.05 -43.75
CA GLN A 990 16.24 -12.56 -43.74
C GLN A 990 17.21 -11.48 -44.23
N TYR A 991 18.33 -11.27 -43.52
CA TYR A 991 19.26 -10.18 -43.87
C TYR A 991 20.11 -10.51 -45.11
N THR A 992 20.21 -9.54 -46.01
CA THR A 992 21.13 -9.52 -47.15
C THR A 992 22.38 -8.71 -46.80
N LYS A 993 23.24 -8.41 -47.78
CA LYS A 993 24.43 -7.55 -47.59
C LYS A 993 24.07 -6.18 -47.01
N SER A 994 25.04 -5.54 -46.38
CA SER A 994 24.96 -4.09 -46.12
C SER A 994 25.08 -3.30 -47.42
N ALA A 995 24.49 -2.10 -47.47
CA ALA A 995 24.51 -1.24 -48.65
C ALA A 995 25.91 -0.76 -49.08
N ASP A 996 26.90 -0.80 -48.17
CA ASP A 996 28.32 -0.53 -48.45
C ASP A 996 29.12 -1.81 -48.83
N GLY A 997 28.51 -2.98 -48.78
CA GLY A 997 29.13 -4.28 -49.04
C GLY A 997 30.12 -4.77 -47.96
N SER A 998 30.27 -4.07 -46.83
CA SER A 998 31.24 -4.43 -45.77
C SER A 998 30.80 -5.60 -44.88
N LYS A 999 29.50 -5.93 -44.85
CA LYS A 999 28.93 -7.07 -44.13
C LYS A 999 28.20 -8.04 -45.09
N PRO A 1000 28.45 -9.36 -44.97
CA PRO A 1000 27.80 -10.39 -45.79
C PRO A 1000 26.32 -10.57 -45.43
N GLY A 1001 25.52 -11.11 -46.36
CA GLY A 1001 24.18 -11.60 -46.07
C GLY A 1001 24.16 -12.89 -45.25
N TYR A 1002 22.97 -13.33 -44.83
CA TYR A 1002 22.84 -14.55 -44.02
C TYR A 1002 23.25 -15.82 -44.78
N LEU A 1003 22.87 -15.93 -46.06
CA LEU A 1003 23.23 -17.05 -46.96
C LEU A 1003 24.69 -16.99 -47.47
N GLU A 1004 25.53 -16.14 -46.88
CA GLU A 1004 26.97 -16.02 -47.16
C GLU A 1004 27.83 -16.37 -45.93
N ASP A 1005 27.22 -16.81 -44.83
CA ASP A 1005 27.90 -17.49 -43.73
C ASP A 1005 28.08 -18.97 -44.16
N ASP A 1006 29.32 -19.42 -44.36
CA ASP A 1006 29.67 -20.79 -44.84
C ASP A 1006 29.05 -21.92 -44.00
N THR A 1007 28.49 -21.62 -42.82
CA THR A 1007 27.81 -22.58 -41.94
C THR A 1007 26.30 -22.71 -42.21
N VAL A 1008 25.71 -21.89 -43.09
CA VAL A 1008 24.27 -21.87 -43.42
C VAL A 1008 23.99 -22.69 -44.69
N PRO A 1009 22.93 -23.51 -44.75
CA PRO A 1009 22.54 -24.21 -45.97
C PRO A 1009 22.18 -23.25 -47.12
N GLU A 1010 22.66 -23.56 -48.33
CA GLU A 1010 22.30 -22.81 -49.54
C GLU A 1010 20.78 -22.76 -49.72
N GLY A 1011 20.21 -21.54 -49.73
CA GLY A 1011 18.77 -21.32 -49.90
C GLY A 1011 17.93 -21.58 -48.64
N SER A 1012 18.51 -21.54 -47.44
CA SER A 1012 17.75 -21.60 -46.18
C SER A 1012 16.66 -20.51 -46.10
N ASN A 1013 15.47 -20.89 -45.62
CA ASN A 1013 14.37 -19.99 -45.28
C ASN A 1013 14.41 -19.50 -43.82
N CYS A 1014 15.51 -19.71 -43.06
CA CYS A 1014 15.56 -19.30 -41.66
C CYS A 1014 15.36 -17.78 -41.51
N ALA A 1015 14.39 -17.41 -40.66
CA ALA A 1015 14.04 -16.02 -40.38
C ALA A 1015 15.03 -15.41 -39.37
N THR A 1016 15.80 -14.40 -39.81
CA THR A 1016 16.67 -13.58 -38.95
C THR A 1016 15.96 -12.34 -38.41
N PHE A 1017 14.79 -12.00 -38.96
CA PHE A 1017 13.84 -11.01 -38.48
C PHE A 1017 12.43 -11.60 -38.44
N ALA A 1018 11.62 -11.21 -37.47
CA ALA A 1018 10.18 -11.41 -37.48
C ALA A 1018 9.46 -10.22 -36.82
N ALA A 1019 8.24 -9.95 -37.29
CA ALA A 1019 7.25 -9.16 -36.59
C ALA A 1019 5.93 -9.94 -36.56
N LEU A 1020 5.29 -10.05 -35.40
CA LEU A 1020 4.04 -10.76 -35.23
C LEU A 1020 3.10 -10.02 -34.28
N THR A 1021 1.80 -10.18 -34.49
CA THR A 1021 0.76 -9.58 -33.65
C THR A 1021 0.01 -10.64 -32.88
N MET A 1022 -0.20 -10.39 -31.58
CA MET A 1022 -0.93 -11.25 -30.65
C MET A 1022 -2.11 -10.49 -30.06
N PHE A 1023 -3.17 -11.22 -29.68
CA PHE A 1023 -4.35 -10.63 -29.03
C PHE A 1023 -4.67 -11.40 -27.74
N ILE A 1024 -4.69 -10.72 -26.60
CA ILE A 1024 -4.98 -11.32 -25.30
C ILE A 1024 -6.49 -11.28 -25.08
N LYS A 1025 -7.14 -12.45 -25.02
CA LYS A 1025 -8.59 -12.59 -24.91
C LYS A 1025 -9.06 -12.57 -23.46
N ASN A 1026 -8.89 -11.40 -22.83
CA ASN A 1026 -9.46 -11.06 -21.53
C ASN A 1026 -10.11 -9.66 -21.52
N GLU A 1027 -10.83 -9.31 -20.46
CA GLU A 1027 -11.55 -8.04 -20.34
C GLU A 1027 -10.63 -6.80 -20.44
N ARG A 1028 -9.40 -6.89 -19.94
CA ARG A 1028 -8.44 -5.78 -19.95
C ARG A 1028 -7.93 -5.43 -21.35
N TRP A 1029 -7.76 -6.44 -22.21
CA TRP A 1029 -7.00 -6.34 -23.45
C TRP A 1029 -7.74 -6.70 -24.74
N ASP A 1030 -9.00 -7.15 -24.70
CA ASP A 1030 -9.68 -7.59 -25.93
C ASP A 1030 -9.75 -6.49 -27.00
N GLY A 1031 -9.25 -6.80 -28.19
CA GLY A 1031 -9.11 -5.87 -29.31
C GLY A 1031 -7.82 -5.03 -29.32
N VAL A 1032 -6.97 -5.10 -28.28
CA VAL A 1032 -5.66 -4.45 -28.25
C VAL A 1032 -4.60 -5.38 -28.88
N PRO A 1033 -3.95 -4.99 -29.98
CA PRO A 1033 -2.85 -5.75 -30.56
C PRO A 1033 -1.55 -5.59 -29.75
N PHE A 1034 -0.88 -6.71 -29.53
CA PHE A 1034 0.47 -6.80 -28.96
C PHE A 1034 1.44 -7.19 -30.09
N ILE A 1035 2.24 -6.23 -30.54
CA ILE A 1035 3.12 -6.35 -31.70
C ILE A 1035 4.55 -6.66 -31.22
N LEU A 1036 4.99 -7.90 -31.40
CA LEU A 1036 6.32 -8.36 -31.04
C LEU A 1036 7.24 -8.27 -32.26
N LYS A 1037 8.41 -7.66 -32.09
CA LYS A 1037 9.41 -7.46 -33.16
C LYS A 1037 10.78 -7.91 -32.66
N ALA A 1038 11.44 -8.81 -33.39
CA ALA A 1038 12.78 -9.28 -33.08
C ALA A 1038 13.59 -9.41 -34.37
N GLY A 1039 14.87 -9.01 -34.35
CA GLY A 1039 15.75 -9.31 -35.47
C GLY A 1039 17.22 -8.97 -35.23
N LYS A 1040 18.07 -9.61 -36.04
CA LYS A 1040 19.52 -9.41 -36.10
C LYS A 1040 19.91 -8.60 -37.34
N ALA A 1041 21.15 -8.09 -37.38
CA ALA A 1041 21.66 -7.23 -38.45
C ALA A 1041 20.81 -5.96 -38.73
N LEU A 1042 20.34 -5.30 -37.67
CA LEU A 1042 19.47 -4.12 -37.75
C LEU A 1042 20.20 -2.79 -37.46
N ASP A 1043 19.51 -1.67 -37.67
CA ASP A 1043 19.97 -0.28 -37.49
C ASP A 1043 20.65 0.05 -36.15
N GLN A 1044 20.28 -0.63 -35.05
CA GLN A 1044 20.82 -0.33 -33.72
C GLN A 1044 20.62 -1.49 -32.74
N ALA A 1045 21.45 -1.55 -31.69
CA ALA A 1045 21.16 -2.35 -30.51
C ALA A 1045 20.05 -1.68 -29.70
N LYS A 1046 18.87 -2.30 -29.58
CA LYS A 1046 17.77 -1.75 -28.75
C LYS A 1046 16.78 -2.82 -28.31
N VAL A 1047 16.42 -2.81 -27.04
CA VAL A 1047 15.24 -3.49 -26.53
C VAL A 1047 14.34 -2.47 -25.81
N GLU A 1048 13.11 -2.32 -26.26
CA GLU A 1048 12.13 -1.40 -25.66
C GLU A 1048 10.70 -1.98 -25.69
N MET A 1049 9.93 -1.61 -24.67
CA MET A 1049 8.47 -1.70 -24.64
C MET A 1049 7.90 -0.32 -24.96
N ARG A 1050 6.85 -0.25 -25.78
CA ARG A 1050 6.13 0.98 -26.13
C ARG A 1050 4.63 0.73 -26.02
N VAL A 1051 3.98 1.43 -25.10
CA VAL A 1051 2.52 1.45 -24.93
C VAL A 1051 2.01 2.73 -25.57
N GLN A 1052 1.34 2.62 -26.71
CA GLN A 1052 0.74 3.77 -27.40
C GLN A 1052 -0.72 3.94 -26.95
N PHE A 1053 -1.05 5.12 -26.43
CA PHE A 1053 -2.39 5.45 -25.99
C PHE A 1053 -3.32 5.81 -27.17
N ASN A 1054 -4.62 5.74 -26.93
CA ASN A 1054 -5.68 6.15 -27.85
C ASN A 1054 -5.59 7.65 -28.18
N ASP A 1055 -6.22 8.05 -29.29
CA ASP A 1055 -6.32 9.45 -29.68
C ASP A 1055 -7.16 10.25 -28.66
N VAL A 1056 -6.75 11.48 -28.36
CA VAL A 1056 -7.58 12.41 -27.57
C VAL A 1056 -8.83 12.76 -28.37
N THR A 1057 -9.99 12.80 -27.72
CA THR A 1057 -11.28 13.12 -28.35
C THR A 1057 -11.22 14.46 -29.10
N SER A 1058 -11.69 14.46 -30.35
CA SER A 1058 -11.59 15.60 -31.26
C SER A 1058 -12.34 16.83 -30.73
N GLY A 1059 -11.69 18.01 -30.82
CA GLY A 1059 -12.20 19.24 -30.24
C GLY A 1059 -11.25 20.42 -30.45
N MET A 1060 -10.76 20.99 -29.33
CA MET A 1060 -9.91 22.19 -29.34
C MET A 1060 -8.60 22.02 -30.12
N PHE A 1061 -8.04 20.82 -30.12
CA PHE A 1061 -6.83 20.46 -30.84
C PHE A 1061 -7.18 19.45 -31.94
N LYS A 1062 -6.62 19.64 -33.14
CA LYS A 1062 -6.69 18.71 -34.26
C LYS A 1062 -5.36 17.96 -34.39
N GLU A 1063 -5.44 16.70 -34.82
CA GLU A 1063 -4.29 15.92 -35.33
C GLU A 1063 -3.06 15.87 -34.39
N LEU A 1064 -3.29 15.88 -33.07
CA LEU A 1064 -2.22 15.70 -32.10
C LEU A 1064 -1.61 14.30 -32.17
N PRO A 1065 -0.27 14.17 -31.99
CA PRO A 1065 0.38 12.89 -31.77
C PRO A 1065 -0.18 12.14 -30.55
N ARG A 1066 -0.33 10.82 -30.68
CA ARG A 1066 -0.68 9.95 -29.56
C ARG A 1066 0.39 9.99 -28.47
N ASN A 1067 -0.05 9.87 -27.23
CA ASN A 1067 0.87 9.74 -26.09
C ASN A 1067 1.47 8.33 -26.10
N GLU A 1068 2.70 8.19 -25.63
CA GLU A 1068 3.41 6.89 -25.61
C GLU A 1068 4.23 6.74 -24.34
N LEU A 1069 3.94 5.72 -23.53
CA LEU A 1069 4.87 5.30 -22.48
C LEU A 1069 5.91 4.36 -23.09
N VAL A 1070 7.18 4.73 -22.98
CA VAL A 1070 8.31 3.92 -23.45
C VAL A 1070 9.12 3.47 -22.24
N ILE A 1071 9.42 2.17 -22.20
CA ILE A 1071 10.28 1.55 -21.18
C ILE A 1071 11.40 0.84 -21.93
N ARG A 1072 12.58 1.47 -21.97
CA ARG A 1072 13.77 0.96 -22.63
C ARG A 1072 14.50 0.01 -21.69
N ILE A 1073 14.62 -1.24 -22.11
CA ILE A 1073 15.24 -2.31 -21.32
C ILE A 1073 16.77 -2.27 -21.48
N GLN A 1074 17.28 -1.98 -22.68
CA GLN A 1074 18.70 -1.77 -22.99
C GLN A 1074 18.88 -1.18 -24.40
N PRO A 1075 20.02 -0.52 -24.72
CA PRO A 1075 20.96 0.10 -23.79
C PRO A 1075 20.36 1.37 -23.15
N ASP A 1076 21.03 1.92 -22.14
CA ASP A 1076 20.66 3.14 -21.43
C ASP A 1076 19.23 3.09 -20.87
N GLU A 1077 19.09 2.29 -19.82
CA GLU A 1077 17.88 2.00 -19.05
C GLU A 1077 17.07 3.28 -18.76
N SER A 1078 15.86 3.35 -19.29
CA SER A 1078 15.05 4.58 -19.26
C SER A 1078 13.55 4.31 -19.29
N VAL A 1079 12.80 5.08 -18.49
CA VAL A 1079 11.34 5.22 -18.63
C VAL A 1079 11.06 6.63 -19.12
N TYR A 1080 10.28 6.79 -20.19
CA TYR A 1080 9.82 8.12 -20.60
C TYR A 1080 8.40 8.11 -21.17
N LEU A 1081 7.61 9.12 -20.80
CA LEU A 1081 6.25 9.31 -21.29
C LEU A 1081 6.24 10.45 -22.31
N LYS A 1082 6.08 10.12 -23.59
CA LYS A 1082 5.81 11.10 -24.65
C LYS A 1082 4.39 11.64 -24.48
N MET A 1083 4.27 12.96 -24.43
CA MET A 1083 3.03 13.70 -24.27
C MET A 1083 3.04 14.98 -25.10
N ASN A 1084 1.88 15.63 -25.26
CA ASN A 1084 1.79 16.91 -25.95
C ASN A 1084 1.81 18.06 -24.94
N SER A 1085 2.64 19.07 -25.21
CA SER A 1085 2.76 20.29 -24.40
C SER A 1085 2.70 21.53 -25.30
N LYS A 1086 2.55 22.72 -24.71
CA LYS A 1086 2.67 23.98 -25.44
C LYS A 1086 4.14 24.17 -25.85
N LEU A 1087 4.39 24.48 -27.12
CA LEU A 1087 5.73 24.85 -27.59
C LEU A 1087 6.26 26.06 -26.78
N PRO A 1088 7.52 26.02 -26.26
CA PRO A 1088 8.11 27.17 -25.59
C PRO A 1088 8.17 28.43 -26.47
N GLY A 1089 8.12 29.61 -25.85
CA GLY A 1089 8.06 30.89 -26.57
C GLY A 1089 6.62 31.42 -26.76
N LEU A 1090 6.45 32.31 -27.75
CA LEU A 1090 5.22 33.13 -27.92
C LEU A 1090 4.05 32.40 -28.61
N SER A 1091 4.30 31.28 -29.28
CA SER A 1091 3.26 30.52 -30.01
C SER A 1091 2.38 29.69 -29.06
N MET A 1092 1.10 29.50 -29.42
CA MET A 1092 0.17 28.59 -28.73
C MET A 1092 0.07 27.20 -29.38
N LEU A 1093 0.95 26.89 -30.36
CA LEU A 1093 1.04 25.57 -30.96
C LEU A 1093 1.42 24.49 -29.92
N ALA A 1094 0.89 23.29 -30.11
CA ALA A 1094 1.29 22.11 -29.36
C ALA A 1094 2.48 21.41 -30.03
N ALA A 1095 3.36 20.81 -29.23
CA ALA A 1095 4.49 20.00 -29.67
C ALA A 1095 4.60 18.74 -28.79
N THR A 1096 5.15 17.66 -29.34
CA THR A 1096 5.47 16.46 -28.57
C THR A 1096 6.76 16.65 -27.77
N THR A 1097 6.72 16.27 -26.51
CA THR A 1097 7.88 16.23 -25.59
C THR A 1097 7.68 15.10 -24.58
N GLU A 1098 8.56 14.96 -23.61
CA GLU A 1098 8.66 13.81 -22.73
C GLU A 1098 8.84 14.17 -21.25
N LEU A 1099 8.36 13.29 -20.38
CA LEU A 1099 8.81 13.20 -18.99
C LEU A 1099 9.80 12.04 -18.91
N ASP A 1100 11.09 12.32 -18.69
CA ASP A 1100 12.20 11.36 -18.85
C ASP A 1100 12.88 10.97 -17.52
N LEU A 1101 12.94 9.66 -17.27
CA LEU A 1101 13.71 9.00 -16.22
C LEU A 1101 14.77 8.08 -16.86
N THR A 1102 15.85 8.67 -17.37
CA THR A 1102 17.08 7.94 -17.73
C THR A 1102 17.87 7.57 -16.48
N TYR A 1103 18.01 6.26 -16.18
CA TYR A 1103 18.60 5.75 -14.93
C TYR A 1103 20.04 6.24 -14.74
N LYS A 1104 20.89 6.06 -15.75
CA LYS A 1104 22.30 6.48 -15.79
C LYS A 1104 22.53 7.97 -15.48
N ARG A 1105 21.52 8.83 -15.74
CA ARG A 1105 21.54 10.27 -15.41
C ARG A 1105 20.98 10.55 -14.01
N ARG A 1106 20.02 9.76 -13.53
CA ARG A 1106 19.32 9.99 -12.26
C ARG A 1106 19.94 9.26 -11.06
N PHE A 1107 20.68 8.20 -11.31
CA PHE A 1107 21.23 7.25 -10.34
C PHE A 1107 22.70 6.92 -10.68
N SER A 1108 23.50 7.94 -11.01
CA SER A 1108 24.91 7.82 -11.43
C SER A 1108 25.78 6.95 -10.52
N ASP A 1109 25.46 6.95 -9.23
CA ASP A 1109 26.28 6.36 -8.17
C ASP A 1109 25.86 4.90 -7.86
N LEU A 1110 24.82 4.39 -8.54
CA LEU A 1110 24.30 3.03 -8.38
C LEU A 1110 24.68 2.16 -9.58
N ALA A 1111 25.44 1.10 -9.33
CA ALA A 1111 25.66 0.05 -10.32
C ALA A 1111 24.39 -0.79 -10.48
N ILE A 1112 23.76 -0.72 -11.66
CA ILE A 1112 22.67 -1.62 -12.05
C ILE A 1112 23.25 -3.05 -12.15
N PRO A 1113 22.67 -4.07 -11.50
CA PRO A 1113 23.18 -5.43 -11.56
C PRO A 1113 22.95 -6.04 -12.95
N GLU A 1114 23.91 -6.84 -13.42
CA GLU A 1114 23.70 -7.71 -14.59
C GLU A 1114 22.58 -8.73 -14.30
N ALA A 1115 21.83 -9.13 -15.33
CA ALA A 1115 20.65 -9.97 -15.13
C ALA A 1115 20.94 -11.33 -14.48
N TYR A 1116 22.16 -11.87 -14.68
CA TYR A 1116 22.62 -13.08 -14.00
C TYR A 1116 22.99 -12.84 -12.53
N GLU A 1117 23.45 -11.64 -12.15
CA GLU A 1117 23.62 -11.27 -10.72
C GLU A 1117 22.25 -11.26 -10.04
N ALA A 1118 21.25 -10.64 -10.67
CA ALA A 1118 19.88 -10.58 -10.15
C ALA A 1118 19.25 -11.98 -9.98
N LEU A 1119 19.29 -12.84 -11.02
CA LEU A 1119 18.70 -14.18 -10.96
C LEU A 1119 19.45 -15.12 -10.01
N LEU A 1120 20.78 -15.08 -9.95
CA LEU A 1120 21.52 -15.89 -8.96
C LEU A 1120 21.12 -15.50 -7.52
N LEU A 1121 20.95 -14.21 -7.23
CA LEU A 1121 20.51 -13.73 -5.92
C LEU A 1121 19.04 -14.09 -5.61
N ASP A 1122 18.14 -14.02 -6.59
CA ASP A 1122 16.75 -14.49 -6.44
C ASP A 1122 16.71 -16.02 -6.15
N CYS A 1123 17.55 -16.81 -6.83
CA CYS A 1123 17.71 -18.25 -6.57
C CYS A 1123 18.30 -18.53 -5.17
N PHE A 1124 19.25 -17.73 -4.67
CA PHE A 1124 19.74 -17.86 -3.29
C PHE A 1124 18.62 -17.61 -2.26
N LYS A 1125 17.66 -16.74 -2.57
CA LYS A 1125 16.49 -16.44 -1.72
C LYS A 1125 15.38 -17.48 -1.78
N GLY A 1126 15.33 -18.31 -2.83
CA GLY A 1126 14.14 -19.12 -3.12
C GLY A 1126 13.00 -18.27 -3.68
N ASP A 1127 13.33 -17.22 -4.44
CA ASP A 1127 12.36 -16.40 -5.17
C ASP A 1127 12.22 -16.90 -6.61
N HIS A 1128 11.13 -17.62 -6.87
CA HIS A 1128 10.82 -18.13 -8.21
C HIS A 1128 10.13 -17.11 -9.12
N SER A 1129 9.82 -15.89 -8.66
CA SER A 1129 9.02 -14.90 -9.42
C SER A 1129 9.59 -14.58 -10.80
N ASN A 1130 10.92 -14.63 -10.91
CA ASN A 1130 11.69 -14.31 -12.11
C ASN A 1130 12.21 -15.57 -12.85
N PHE A 1131 11.56 -16.72 -12.65
CA PHE A 1131 11.89 -18.01 -13.28
C PHE A 1131 10.65 -18.65 -13.91
N VAL A 1132 10.86 -19.39 -15.02
CA VAL A 1132 9.75 -19.95 -15.81
C VAL A 1132 9.22 -21.23 -15.16
N ARG A 1133 7.90 -21.27 -14.90
CA ARG A 1133 7.21 -22.47 -14.37
C ARG A 1133 6.85 -23.45 -15.48
N ASP A 1134 6.69 -24.74 -15.18
CA ASP A 1134 6.42 -25.74 -16.23
C ASP A 1134 5.07 -25.54 -16.96
N ASP A 1135 4.02 -25.09 -16.27
CA ASP A 1135 2.74 -24.77 -16.90
C ASP A 1135 2.75 -23.43 -17.65
N GLU A 1136 3.72 -22.56 -17.35
CA GLU A 1136 4.04 -21.36 -18.11
C GLU A 1136 4.74 -21.72 -19.44
N LEU A 1137 5.66 -22.68 -19.39
CA LEU A 1137 6.38 -23.17 -20.55
C LEU A 1137 5.45 -23.94 -21.52
N ASP A 1138 4.59 -24.84 -21.03
CA ASP A 1138 3.56 -25.51 -21.83
C ASP A 1138 2.57 -24.51 -22.46
N ALA A 1139 2.19 -23.45 -21.73
CA ALA A 1139 1.35 -22.39 -22.28
C ALA A 1139 2.07 -21.54 -23.34
N SER A 1140 3.36 -21.25 -23.17
CA SER A 1140 4.15 -20.49 -24.16
C SER A 1140 4.29 -21.26 -25.49
N TRP A 1141 4.60 -22.56 -25.45
CA TRP A 1141 4.78 -23.35 -26.65
C TRP A 1141 3.48 -23.59 -27.41
N LYS A 1142 2.34 -23.75 -26.72
CA LYS A 1142 1.00 -23.82 -27.36
C LYS A 1142 0.69 -22.65 -28.28
N VAL A 1143 1.23 -21.46 -27.98
CA VAL A 1143 0.99 -20.24 -28.77
C VAL A 1143 1.87 -20.19 -30.03
N PHE A 1144 3.11 -20.69 -29.94
CA PHE A 1144 4.11 -20.56 -31.02
C PHE A 1144 4.26 -21.81 -31.91
N THR A 1145 4.09 -23.02 -31.37
CA THR A 1145 4.30 -24.27 -32.12
C THR A 1145 3.50 -24.38 -33.42
N PRO A 1146 2.20 -24.02 -33.48
CA PRO A 1146 1.45 -24.07 -34.75
C PRO A 1146 2.02 -23.16 -35.85
N LEU A 1147 2.55 -21.99 -35.50
CA LEU A 1147 3.23 -21.09 -36.45
C LEU A 1147 4.58 -21.66 -36.90
N LEU A 1148 5.35 -22.24 -35.98
CA LEU A 1148 6.66 -22.83 -36.29
C LEU A 1148 6.51 -24.01 -37.25
N HIS A 1149 5.61 -24.95 -36.96
CA HIS A 1149 5.36 -26.11 -37.83
C HIS A 1149 4.82 -25.65 -39.20
N TYR A 1150 3.93 -24.66 -39.24
CA TYR A 1150 3.43 -24.09 -40.50
C TYR A 1150 4.57 -23.57 -41.39
N LEU A 1151 5.54 -22.83 -40.83
CA LEU A 1151 6.70 -22.30 -41.56
C LEU A 1151 7.70 -23.40 -41.97
N GLU A 1152 7.77 -24.51 -41.22
CA GLU A 1152 8.67 -25.64 -41.49
C GLU A 1152 8.10 -26.62 -42.54
N GLU A 1153 6.77 -26.73 -42.61
CA GLU A 1153 6.02 -27.46 -43.64
C GLU A 1153 6.00 -26.70 -44.98
N HIS A 1154 5.65 -25.40 -44.96
CA HIS A 1154 5.42 -24.59 -46.16
C HIS A 1154 6.71 -23.91 -46.65
N LYS A 1155 7.65 -24.70 -47.15
CA LYS A 1155 8.98 -24.23 -47.61
C LYS A 1155 8.96 -23.35 -48.86
N GLU A 1156 7.80 -23.15 -49.48
CA GLU A 1156 7.57 -22.11 -50.47
C GLU A 1156 7.52 -20.69 -49.87
N ILE A 1157 7.24 -20.56 -48.57
CA ILE A 1157 7.25 -19.29 -47.85
C ILE A 1157 8.70 -18.87 -47.63
N LYS A 1158 9.11 -17.80 -48.32
CA LYS A 1158 10.45 -17.21 -48.18
C LYS A 1158 10.39 -15.96 -47.29
N PRO A 1159 11.37 -15.74 -46.41
CA PRO A 1159 11.47 -14.49 -45.66
C PRO A 1159 11.72 -13.29 -46.60
N ASP A 1160 11.13 -12.14 -46.27
CA ASP A 1160 11.39 -10.89 -46.98
C ASP A 1160 12.87 -10.45 -46.81
N PRO A 1161 13.57 -10.10 -47.90
CA PRO A 1161 14.95 -9.63 -47.81
C PRO A 1161 15.00 -8.24 -47.18
N TYR A 1162 15.96 -8.01 -46.28
CA TYR A 1162 16.26 -6.69 -45.73
C TYR A 1162 17.77 -6.45 -45.65
N GLU A 1163 18.23 -5.23 -45.96
CA GLU A 1163 19.67 -4.91 -45.95
C GLU A 1163 20.22 -4.94 -44.51
N TYR A 1164 21.46 -5.43 -44.34
CA TYR A 1164 22.16 -5.38 -43.06
C TYR A 1164 22.32 -3.91 -42.62
N GLY A 1165 21.82 -3.58 -41.42
CA GLY A 1165 21.78 -2.23 -40.87
C GLY A 1165 20.49 -1.45 -41.17
N SER A 1166 19.55 -2.03 -41.91
CA SER A 1166 18.21 -1.45 -42.09
C SER A 1166 17.33 -1.64 -40.85
N ARG A 1167 16.10 -1.10 -40.88
CA ARG A 1167 15.14 -1.23 -39.77
C ARG A 1167 14.41 -2.58 -39.73
N GLY A 1168 14.57 -3.42 -40.75
CA GLY A 1168 13.80 -4.64 -41.04
C GLY A 1168 13.19 -4.59 -42.46
N PRO A 1169 12.37 -5.58 -42.85
CA PRO A 1169 11.67 -5.63 -44.14
C PRO A 1169 10.87 -4.37 -44.49
N ALA A 1170 10.74 -4.08 -45.79
CA ALA A 1170 10.10 -2.83 -46.28
C ALA A 1170 8.60 -2.72 -45.91
N ASN A 1171 7.89 -3.83 -45.84
CA ASN A 1171 6.49 -3.92 -45.41
C ASN A 1171 6.28 -3.72 -43.89
N LEU A 1172 7.34 -3.64 -43.08
CA LEU A 1172 7.25 -3.56 -41.62
C LEU A 1172 6.45 -2.35 -41.11
N ASP A 1173 6.66 -1.16 -41.69
CA ASP A 1173 5.96 0.05 -41.23
C ASP A 1173 4.47 0.05 -41.67
N GLU A 1174 4.11 -0.62 -42.76
CA GLU A 1174 2.71 -0.85 -43.16
C GLU A 1174 2.05 -1.92 -42.27
N PHE A 1175 2.75 -3.02 -42.00
CA PHE A 1175 2.29 -4.10 -41.11
C PHE A 1175 1.94 -3.58 -39.72
N VAL A 1176 2.78 -2.74 -39.09
CA VAL A 1176 2.43 -2.18 -37.77
C VAL A 1176 1.31 -1.14 -37.84
N ALA A 1177 1.16 -0.44 -38.96
CA ALA A 1177 0.11 0.55 -39.16
C ALA A 1177 -1.28 -0.10 -39.34
N SER A 1178 -1.38 -1.29 -39.95
CA SER A 1178 -2.64 -2.04 -40.06
C SER A 1178 -3.18 -2.46 -38.69
N TYR A 1179 -2.29 -2.79 -37.74
CA TYR A 1179 -2.61 -2.99 -36.30
C TYR A 1179 -2.70 -1.67 -35.50
N GLY A 1180 -2.91 -0.54 -36.18
CA GLY A 1180 -3.29 0.72 -35.54
C GLY A 1180 -2.15 1.46 -34.80
N TYR A 1181 -0.88 1.10 -35.02
CA TYR A 1181 0.22 1.95 -34.58
C TYR A 1181 0.34 3.18 -35.49
N LYS A 1182 0.08 4.37 -34.94
CA LYS A 1182 0.31 5.63 -35.64
C LYS A 1182 1.73 6.09 -35.35
N ARG A 1183 2.58 6.09 -36.38
CA ARG A 1183 3.86 6.80 -36.37
C ARG A 1183 3.64 8.25 -36.82
N TYR A 1184 4.35 9.18 -36.20
CA TYR A 1184 4.32 10.60 -36.54
C TYR A 1184 5.74 11.05 -36.85
N ASP A 1185 6.02 11.40 -38.11
CA ASP A 1185 7.30 12.02 -38.50
C ASP A 1185 7.24 13.53 -38.20
N MET A 1186 7.34 13.83 -36.90
CA MET A 1186 7.63 15.15 -36.34
C MET A 1186 9.11 15.19 -35.94
N ASP A 1187 9.71 16.36 -35.77
CA ASP A 1187 11.12 16.56 -35.35
C ASP A 1187 11.43 16.10 -33.90
N TYR A 1188 10.64 15.19 -33.33
CA TYR A 1188 10.86 14.62 -32.00
C TYR A 1188 12.08 13.68 -32.00
N HIS A 1189 13.17 14.15 -31.43
CA HIS A 1189 14.40 13.41 -31.20
C HIS A 1189 14.62 13.21 -29.69
N TRP A 1190 14.89 11.98 -29.26
CA TRP A 1190 15.22 11.64 -27.87
C TRP A 1190 16.70 11.21 -27.82
N PRO A 1191 17.48 11.63 -26.79
CA PRO A 1191 17.08 12.35 -25.58
C PRO A 1191 17.15 13.89 -25.70
N GLN A 1192 17.41 14.43 -26.90
CA GLN A 1192 17.45 15.87 -27.16
C GLN A 1192 16.73 16.19 -28.47
N THR A 1193 15.60 16.88 -28.38
CA THR A 1193 14.93 17.52 -29.52
C THR A 1193 15.52 18.91 -29.68
N GLU A 1194 16.26 19.15 -30.77
CA GLU A 1194 16.62 20.52 -31.13
C GLU A 1194 15.35 21.29 -31.50
N ALA A 1195 15.12 22.43 -30.82
CA ALA A 1195 14.04 23.32 -31.23
C ALA A 1195 14.38 23.90 -32.61
N GLN A 1196 13.53 23.65 -33.62
CA GLN A 1196 13.64 24.33 -34.91
C GLN A 1196 13.80 25.84 -34.67
N LYS A 1197 14.88 26.42 -35.21
CA LYS A 1197 15.04 27.87 -35.25
C LYS A 1197 13.99 28.44 -36.20
N SER A 1198 12.86 28.88 -35.65
CA SER A 1198 11.86 29.63 -36.40
C SER A 1198 12.52 30.90 -36.94
N ASN A 1199 12.66 31.00 -38.26
CA ASN A 1199 13.01 32.24 -38.92
C ASN A 1199 11.81 33.20 -38.80
N LEU A 1200 11.87 34.07 -37.78
CA LEU A 1200 10.93 35.14 -37.44
C LEU A 1200 11.73 36.41 -37.12
#